data_AF-A0A8J6FHU0-F1
#
_entry.id   AF-A0A8J6FHU0-F1
#
_cell.length_a   1.000
_cell.length_b   1.000
_cell.length_c   1.000
_cell.angle_alpha   90.00
_cell.angle_beta   90.00
_cell.angle_gamma   90.00
#
_symmetry.space_group_name_H-M   'P 1'
#
loop_
_entity.id
_entity.type
_entity.pdbx_description
1 polymer ?
#
loop_
_entity_poly.entity_id
_entity_poly.type
_entity_poly.pdbx_seq_one_letter_code
_entity_poly.pdbx_strand_id
1 'polypeptide(L)'
;MPALLHFTVGLLMLFYCTYQVSGESCRAQCGQKLQNCSCHASCLNLENCCTDYRELCVHISPHSGTLMGGKDFIVLDAICDKAQDVICRFDNETDTRGYVSESGVHCISPLVFQTGRIPFALLCNGETSSLFSGTWLAVHHSKVSDDEKSKLSNSQKWQYYGTPGHNGSLTMTWTAGTLQTQHVSIEVWGYNETGVPYSESSEAHWTYLYTLETALPNNGSFTFTPVPAPSPYDQWEVGMLRIRANTGDEGERNVHAIWSPVHALAWHLSENFRQNPADWATNKCIAWKNLENFNLPNFQNEVADCPCTLQQSRADTGRYHVRQQCCYDASGALVLTTDSIGGSTPDRGHDWGSPPYKKPPRIPGFSHWLYDVITFYYCCLWSDNCQYYLELRPSSDCRTYKPPKVASAFGEPHIITFDGLNYTFKGKGEYYLVKSTNQSLIIQCRTKPYQGNVIATIKEDRSRHLRSLPDQMNVSSISSVAMQEDNSDVVEVRLKNGTQNELETLVNGEALSFEEQTWMDVKGVFLFSPITSNVTVMFPSGAGVEVRAKNEFLSINVLLPEIFQNKTQGLLGIMNGDLEDDFTLMSGIQLPSSADPPQILKFGANWAVTEESSLFLYDSQELIDDYKLKHDPMFVPIFDFDEHKNTTLTEAANMLCGDDRFCKFDVLTTNSLEIGNATKISYDYHRALVNSLQP
;
A
#
# COMPACT_ATOMS: atom_id res chain seq x y z
N MET A 1 -25.40 -83.66 -39.48
CA MET A 1 -25.61 -83.28 -40.90
C MET A 1 -27.11 -83.25 -41.17
N PRO A 2 -27.69 -82.24 -41.86
CA PRO A 2 -27.32 -80.82 -42.01
C PRO A 2 -28.44 -79.86 -41.50
N ALA A 3 -28.08 -78.67 -41.01
CA ALA A 3 -28.36 -77.32 -41.55
C ALA A 3 -29.83 -76.84 -41.54
N LEU A 4 -30.09 -75.78 -40.78
CA LEU A 4 -31.01 -74.68 -41.15
C LEU A 4 -30.73 -73.45 -40.28
N LEU A 5 -30.37 -72.35 -40.94
CA LEU A 5 -30.19 -71.01 -40.38
C LEU A 5 -31.51 -70.50 -39.80
N HIS A 6 -31.46 -69.84 -38.63
CA HIS A 6 -32.33 -68.69 -38.34
C HIS A 6 -31.55 -67.61 -37.58
N PHE A 7 -31.61 -66.41 -38.17
CA PHE A 7 -31.09 -65.15 -37.66
C PHE A 7 -31.78 -64.76 -36.35
N THR A 8 -31.01 -64.39 -35.34
CA THR A 8 -31.48 -63.52 -34.25
C THR A 8 -30.52 -62.36 -34.09
N VAL A 9 -31.09 -61.16 -34.27
CA VAL A 9 -30.44 -59.85 -34.13
C VAL A 9 -30.16 -59.61 -32.64
N GLY A 10 -28.88 -59.62 -32.27
CA GLY A 10 -28.42 -59.20 -30.95
C GLY A 10 -28.07 -57.72 -30.96
N LEU A 11 -28.87 -56.91 -30.26
CA LEU A 11 -28.69 -55.49 -30.03
C LEU A 11 -27.37 -55.25 -29.26
N LEU A 12 -26.35 -54.70 -29.91
CA LEU A 12 -25.14 -54.20 -29.26
C LEU A 12 -25.49 -52.87 -28.57
N MET A 13 -25.73 -52.93 -27.26
CA MET A 13 -25.76 -51.75 -26.38
C MET A 13 -24.37 -51.09 -26.39
N LEU A 14 -24.20 -50.08 -27.23
CA LEU A 14 -23.10 -49.11 -27.11
C LEU A 14 -23.32 -48.33 -25.81
N PHE A 15 -22.56 -48.70 -24.78
CA PHE A 15 -22.33 -47.82 -23.64
C PHE A 15 -21.66 -46.55 -24.17
N TYR A 16 -22.43 -45.49 -24.40
CA TYR A 16 -21.90 -44.14 -24.42
C TYR A 16 -21.40 -43.85 -23.00
N CYS A 17 -20.12 -44.10 -22.78
CA CYS A 17 -19.41 -43.43 -21.70
C CYS A 17 -19.36 -41.96 -22.11
N THR A 18 -20.34 -41.17 -21.66
CA THR A 18 -20.18 -39.72 -21.61
C THR A 18 -19.03 -39.47 -20.65
N TYR A 19 -17.82 -39.30 -21.19
CA TYR A 19 -16.77 -38.59 -20.50
C TYR A 19 -17.33 -37.18 -20.25
N GLN A 20 -17.92 -36.97 -19.07
CA GLN A 20 -17.93 -35.64 -18.49
C GLN A 20 -16.46 -35.31 -18.24
N VAL A 21 -15.85 -34.62 -19.20
CA VAL A 21 -14.63 -33.88 -18.92
C VAL A 21 -15.06 -32.87 -17.86
N SER A 22 -14.71 -33.16 -16.61
CA SER A 22 -14.77 -32.18 -15.52
C SER A 22 -13.86 -31.04 -15.98
N GLY A 23 -14.46 -29.97 -16.53
CA GLY A 23 -13.73 -28.76 -16.87
C GLY A 23 -13.03 -28.23 -15.62
N GLU A 24 -11.83 -27.69 -15.80
CA GLU A 24 -11.17 -26.95 -14.72
C GLU A 24 -12.06 -25.78 -14.27
N SER A 25 -12.01 -25.46 -12.97
CA SER A 25 -12.96 -24.58 -12.29
C SER A 25 -12.23 -23.60 -11.39
N CYS A 26 -12.71 -22.36 -11.31
CA CYS A 26 -12.14 -21.33 -10.44
C CYS A 26 -12.47 -21.47 -8.95
N ARG A 27 -13.16 -22.54 -8.56
CA ARG A 27 -13.51 -22.81 -7.17
C ARG A 27 -12.27 -22.90 -6.29
N ALA A 28 -12.13 -21.95 -5.36
CA ALA A 28 -10.95 -21.82 -4.49
C ALA A 28 -9.61 -21.70 -5.27
N GLN A 29 -9.68 -21.27 -6.53
CA GLN A 29 -8.54 -21.15 -7.45
C GLN A 29 -8.44 -19.75 -8.08
N CYS A 30 -9.18 -18.76 -7.58
CA CYS A 30 -9.04 -17.37 -8.02
C CYS A 30 -7.58 -16.89 -7.88
N GLY A 31 -7.10 -16.20 -8.90
CA GLY A 31 -5.69 -15.81 -9.05
C GLY A 31 -4.79 -16.89 -9.67
N GLN A 32 -5.27 -18.12 -9.93
CA GLN A 32 -4.43 -19.20 -10.47
C GLN A 32 -4.52 -19.33 -12.00
N LYS A 33 -3.42 -19.76 -12.63
CA LYS A 33 -3.41 -20.20 -14.04
C LYS A 33 -3.51 -21.73 -14.06
N LEU A 34 -4.51 -22.28 -14.74
CA LEU A 34 -4.76 -23.72 -14.83
C LEU A 34 -4.26 -24.28 -16.18
N GLN A 35 -4.43 -25.57 -16.44
CA GLN A 35 -3.84 -26.20 -17.62
C GLN A 35 -4.56 -25.80 -18.92
N ASN A 36 -5.89 -25.73 -18.89
CA ASN A 36 -6.76 -25.49 -20.05
C ASN A 36 -7.45 -24.13 -20.01
N CYS A 37 -7.53 -23.49 -18.85
CA CYS A 37 -8.11 -22.17 -18.67
C CYS A 37 -7.40 -21.41 -17.54
N SER A 38 -7.83 -20.17 -17.25
CA SER A 38 -7.25 -19.38 -16.17
C SER A 38 -8.32 -18.75 -15.28
N CYS A 39 -7.99 -18.68 -13.99
CA CYS A 39 -8.74 -18.01 -12.93
C CYS A 39 -8.01 -16.76 -12.42
N HIS A 40 -6.94 -16.36 -13.10
CA HIS A 40 -6.19 -15.15 -12.84
C HIS A 40 -6.81 -13.99 -13.65
N ALA A 41 -6.83 -12.78 -13.11
CA ALA A 41 -7.52 -11.62 -13.72
C ALA A 41 -7.10 -11.33 -15.17
N SER A 42 -5.85 -11.65 -15.53
CA SER A 42 -5.35 -11.54 -16.92
C SER A 42 -6.11 -12.37 -17.95
N CYS A 43 -6.88 -13.38 -17.52
CA CYS A 43 -7.62 -14.27 -18.42
C CYS A 43 -8.65 -13.52 -19.28
N LEU A 44 -9.16 -12.39 -18.77
CA LEU A 44 -10.13 -11.55 -19.46
C LEU A 44 -9.53 -10.95 -20.72
N ASN A 45 -8.32 -10.42 -20.62
CA ASN A 45 -7.59 -9.80 -21.74
C ASN A 45 -7.01 -10.85 -22.70
N LEU A 46 -6.67 -12.04 -22.18
CA LEU A 46 -6.16 -13.17 -22.98
C LEU A 46 -7.26 -14.08 -23.55
N GLU A 47 -8.53 -13.77 -23.27
CA GLU A 47 -9.71 -14.54 -23.70
C GLU A 47 -9.64 -16.06 -23.38
N ASN A 48 -9.03 -16.42 -22.24
CA ASN A 48 -8.82 -17.80 -21.82
C ASN A 48 -9.33 -18.12 -20.40
N CYS A 49 -10.30 -17.34 -19.90
CA CYS A 49 -10.91 -17.58 -18.60
C CYS A 49 -11.61 -18.94 -18.52
N CYS A 50 -11.59 -19.56 -17.34
CA CYS A 50 -12.49 -20.67 -17.05
C CYS A 50 -13.95 -20.20 -17.13
N THR A 51 -14.86 -21.11 -17.48
CA THR A 51 -16.26 -20.76 -17.73
C THR A 51 -16.96 -20.18 -16.50
N ASP A 52 -16.49 -20.52 -15.32
CA ASP A 52 -17.00 -20.09 -14.02
C ASP A 52 -16.20 -18.95 -13.39
N TYR A 53 -15.24 -18.34 -14.10
CA TYR A 53 -14.39 -17.28 -13.54
C TYR A 53 -15.20 -16.08 -13.01
N ARG A 54 -16.09 -15.51 -13.82
CA ARG A 54 -16.92 -14.36 -13.42
C ARG A 54 -17.91 -14.71 -12.31
N GLU A 55 -18.27 -15.98 -12.22
CA GLU A 55 -19.19 -16.46 -11.18
C GLU A 55 -18.46 -16.70 -9.87
N LEU A 56 -17.22 -17.20 -9.87
CA LEU A 56 -16.54 -17.61 -8.63
C LEU A 56 -15.49 -16.62 -8.13
N CYS A 57 -14.96 -15.75 -8.98
CA CYS A 57 -13.97 -14.72 -8.63
C CYS A 57 -14.63 -13.36 -8.67
N VAL A 58 -15.16 -12.92 -7.53
CA VAL A 58 -16.03 -11.75 -7.43
C VAL A 58 -15.27 -10.47 -7.13
N HIS A 59 -15.79 -9.37 -7.68
CA HIS A 59 -15.39 -8.02 -7.32
C HIS A 59 -16.42 -7.39 -6.38
N ILE A 60 -15.99 -6.41 -5.60
CA ILE A 60 -16.83 -5.74 -4.61
C ILE A 60 -16.70 -4.23 -4.75
N SER A 61 -17.74 -3.49 -4.36
CA SER A 61 -17.73 -2.03 -4.38
C SER A 61 -18.58 -1.45 -3.23
N PRO A 62 -18.06 -0.50 -2.43
CA PRO A 62 -16.63 -0.18 -2.32
C PRO A 62 -15.80 -1.40 -1.91
N HIS A 63 -14.51 -1.39 -2.23
CA HIS A 63 -13.58 -2.50 -1.95
C HIS A 63 -12.81 -2.34 -0.64
N SER A 64 -13.00 -1.22 0.05
CA SER A 64 -12.33 -0.90 1.30
C SER A 64 -13.28 -0.32 2.36
N GLY A 65 -12.83 -0.35 3.60
CA GLY A 65 -13.50 0.32 4.70
C GLY A 65 -12.71 0.20 6.00
N THR A 66 -13.17 0.90 7.03
CA THR A 66 -12.48 0.91 8.32
C THR A 66 -12.42 -0.49 8.93
N LEU A 67 -11.28 -0.83 9.54
CA LEU A 67 -11.10 -2.05 10.31
C LEU A 67 -12.09 -2.20 11.48
N MET A 68 -12.79 -1.12 11.88
CA MET A 68 -13.87 -1.18 12.87
C MET A 68 -15.15 -1.86 12.36
N GLY A 69 -15.23 -2.09 11.06
CA GLY A 69 -16.40 -2.66 10.41
C GLY A 69 -17.57 -1.68 10.30
N GLY A 70 -18.70 -2.22 9.86
CA GLY A 70 -19.94 -1.49 9.66
C GLY A 70 -20.12 -0.86 8.28
N LYS A 71 -19.18 -1.04 7.35
CA LYS A 71 -19.34 -0.59 5.96
C LYS A 71 -20.26 -1.53 5.18
N ASP A 72 -21.28 -0.98 4.55
CA ASP A 72 -22.12 -1.68 3.57
C ASP A 72 -21.49 -1.61 2.18
N PHE A 73 -21.38 -2.75 1.51
CA PHE A 73 -20.86 -2.86 0.15
C PHE A 73 -21.60 -3.92 -0.65
N ILE A 74 -21.57 -3.75 -1.97
CA ILE A 74 -22.18 -4.68 -2.93
C ILE A 74 -21.13 -5.67 -3.47
N VAL A 75 -21.52 -6.94 -3.60
CA VAL A 75 -20.79 -7.94 -4.37
C VAL A 75 -21.28 -7.87 -5.81
N LEU A 76 -20.39 -7.44 -6.71
CA LEU A 76 -20.71 -7.21 -8.11
C LEU A 76 -20.97 -8.54 -8.82
N ASP A 77 -21.97 -8.55 -9.69
CA ASP A 77 -22.40 -9.70 -10.49
C ASP A 77 -22.84 -10.96 -9.70
N ALA A 78 -22.85 -10.91 -8.37
CA ALA A 78 -23.34 -12.00 -7.53
C ALA A 78 -24.87 -12.06 -7.51
N ILE A 79 -25.41 -13.28 -7.57
CA ILE A 79 -26.85 -13.53 -7.53
C ILE A 79 -27.15 -14.52 -6.41
N CYS A 80 -27.89 -14.07 -5.40
CA CYS A 80 -28.43 -14.90 -4.34
C CYS A 80 -29.93 -14.70 -4.24
N ASP A 81 -30.68 -15.76 -3.98
CA ASP A 81 -32.14 -15.67 -3.86
C ASP A 81 -32.50 -14.99 -2.53
N LYS A 82 -33.51 -14.11 -2.57
CA LYS A 82 -34.00 -13.35 -1.41
C LYS A 82 -34.52 -14.25 -0.28
N ALA A 83 -34.90 -15.49 -0.60
CA ALA A 83 -35.33 -16.48 0.40
C ALA A 83 -34.17 -17.15 1.16
N GLN A 84 -32.92 -16.86 0.81
CA GLN A 84 -31.73 -17.57 1.28
C GLN A 84 -30.92 -16.74 2.28
N ASP A 85 -30.25 -17.43 3.19
CA ASP A 85 -29.26 -16.80 4.08
C ASP A 85 -28.02 -16.40 3.28
N VAL A 86 -27.66 -15.12 3.36
CA VAL A 86 -26.44 -14.54 2.78
C VAL A 86 -25.42 -14.39 3.89
N ILE A 87 -24.31 -15.12 3.79
CA ILE A 87 -23.18 -15.04 4.74
C ILE A 87 -21.96 -14.51 4.02
N CYS A 88 -21.34 -13.50 4.60
CA CYS A 88 -20.13 -12.89 4.09
C CYS A 88 -18.99 -13.17 5.06
N ARG A 89 -18.04 -14.00 4.64
CA ARG A 89 -16.90 -14.46 5.41
C ARG A 89 -15.68 -13.62 5.11
N PHE A 90 -15.01 -13.16 6.15
CA PHE A 90 -13.79 -12.38 6.07
C PHE A 90 -12.68 -13.10 6.81
N ASP A 91 -11.47 -13.01 6.26
CA ASP A 91 -10.25 -13.53 6.88
C ASP A 91 -10.36 -15.02 7.24
N ASN A 92 -11.19 -15.75 6.49
CA ASN A 92 -11.54 -17.16 6.67
C ASN A 92 -12.19 -17.55 8.02
N GLU A 93 -12.38 -16.60 8.93
CA GLU A 93 -12.80 -16.86 10.32
C GLU A 93 -14.05 -16.08 10.73
N THR A 94 -14.27 -14.90 10.16
CA THR A 94 -15.33 -13.98 10.63
C THR A 94 -16.50 -13.95 9.68
N ASP A 95 -17.64 -14.48 10.12
CA ASP A 95 -18.89 -14.46 9.37
C ASP A 95 -19.75 -13.24 9.75
N THR A 96 -20.32 -12.60 8.73
CA THR A 96 -21.29 -11.50 8.86
C THR A 96 -22.55 -11.83 8.07
N ARG A 97 -23.68 -11.22 8.46
CA ARG A 97 -24.94 -11.39 7.74
C ARG A 97 -25.02 -10.37 6.61
N GLY A 98 -25.16 -10.86 5.39
CA GLY A 98 -25.48 -10.04 4.22
C GLY A 98 -26.99 -9.97 3.97
N TYR A 99 -27.39 -9.28 2.91
CA TYR A 99 -28.78 -9.17 2.49
C TYR A 99 -28.88 -8.93 0.98
N VAL A 100 -30.05 -9.23 0.38
CA VAL A 100 -30.30 -9.01 -1.05
C VAL A 100 -31.23 -7.81 -1.23
N SER A 101 -30.80 -6.82 -2.02
CA SER A 101 -31.56 -5.61 -2.34
C SER A 101 -31.96 -5.58 -3.83
N GLU A 102 -32.46 -4.43 -4.31
CA GLU A 102 -32.66 -4.21 -5.75
C GLU A 102 -31.33 -3.99 -6.50
N SER A 103 -30.29 -3.49 -5.83
CA SER A 103 -28.98 -3.25 -6.42
C SER A 103 -28.12 -4.52 -6.51
N GLY A 104 -28.34 -5.50 -5.65
CA GLY A 104 -27.62 -6.78 -5.69
C GLY A 104 -27.48 -7.42 -4.31
N VAL A 105 -26.43 -8.22 -4.14
CA VAL A 105 -26.08 -8.87 -2.87
C VAL A 105 -25.17 -7.94 -2.06
N HIS A 106 -25.59 -7.60 -0.86
CA HIS A 106 -24.87 -6.71 0.06
C HIS A 106 -24.24 -7.49 1.21
N CYS A 107 -23.09 -7.00 1.66
CA CYS A 107 -22.38 -7.48 2.83
C CYS A 107 -22.03 -6.30 3.75
N ILE A 108 -21.93 -6.57 5.04
CA ILE A 108 -21.44 -5.61 6.02
C ILE A 108 -20.06 -6.04 6.51
N SER A 109 -19.06 -5.17 6.37
CA SER A 109 -17.69 -5.47 6.83
C SER A 109 -17.64 -5.68 8.36
N PRO A 110 -16.93 -6.68 8.87
CA PRO A 110 -16.78 -6.90 10.31
C PRO A 110 -15.71 -6.02 10.94
N LEU A 111 -15.71 -5.97 12.27
CA LEU A 111 -14.54 -5.55 13.04
C LEU A 111 -13.41 -6.56 12.83
N VAL A 112 -12.21 -6.09 12.48
CA VAL A 112 -10.99 -6.88 12.31
C VAL A 112 -9.81 -6.22 13.01
N PHE A 113 -8.85 -7.03 13.48
CA PHE A 113 -7.67 -6.56 14.23
C PHE A 113 -6.39 -6.53 13.38
N GLN A 114 -6.54 -6.34 12.07
CA GLN A 114 -5.44 -6.21 11.11
C GLN A 114 -5.83 -5.22 10.01
N THR A 115 -4.83 -4.56 9.42
CA THR A 115 -4.99 -3.76 8.20
C THR A 115 -4.53 -4.55 6.98
N GLY A 116 -4.96 -4.08 5.82
CA GLY A 116 -4.56 -4.58 4.52
C GLY A 116 -5.56 -5.51 3.85
N ARG A 117 -5.17 -6.10 2.72
CA ARG A 117 -6.00 -7.03 1.95
C ARG A 117 -6.22 -8.32 2.73
N ILE A 118 -7.48 -8.67 2.98
CA ILE A 118 -7.90 -9.90 3.65
C ILE A 118 -8.80 -10.73 2.72
N PRO A 119 -8.76 -12.08 2.82
CA PRO A 119 -9.68 -12.94 2.07
C PRO A 119 -11.13 -12.59 2.34
N PHE A 120 -11.93 -12.53 1.29
CA PHE A 120 -13.38 -12.37 1.35
C PHE A 120 -14.04 -13.55 0.64
N ALA A 121 -15.12 -14.06 1.21
CA ALA A 121 -15.96 -15.04 0.55
C ALA A 121 -17.44 -14.78 0.80
N LEU A 122 -18.25 -15.01 -0.23
CA LEU A 122 -19.70 -14.96 -0.15
C LEU A 122 -20.26 -16.39 -0.19
N LEU A 123 -21.17 -16.70 0.73
CA LEU A 123 -21.88 -17.97 0.82
C LEU A 123 -23.39 -17.71 0.77
N CYS A 124 -24.06 -18.35 -0.18
CA CYS A 124 -25.51 -18.33 -0.31
C CYS A 124 -26.05 -19.75 -0.09
N ASN A 125 -26.99 -19.92 0.84
CA ASN A 125 -27.54 -21.21 1.34
C ASN A 125 -26.71 -21.98 2.37
N GLY A 126 -25.59 -21.47 2.85
CA GLY A 126 -24.71 -22.24 3.74
C GLY A 126 -24.10 -23.50 3.09
N GLU A 127 -24.33 -23.74 1.80
CA GLU A 127 -23.61 -24.75 1.04
C GLU A 127 -22.19 -24.24 0.75
N THR A 128 -21.19 -24.99 1.21
CA THR A 128 -19.77 -24.78 0.88
C THR A 128 -19.43 -25.03 -0.59
N SER A 129 -20.42 -25.48 -1.39
CA SER A 129 -20.28 -25.84 -2.79
C SER A 129 -20.15 -24.61 -3.71
N SER A 130 -20.62 -23.42 -3.32
CA SER A 130 -20.62 -22.20 -4.14
C SER A 130 -19.87 -21.07 -3.44
N LEU A 131 -18.55 -21.23 -3.26
CA LEU A 131 -17.70 -20.24 -2.61
C LEU A 131 -17.26 -19.17 -3.63
N PHE A 132 -17.98 -18.06 -3.67
CA PHE A 132 -17.54 -16.85 -4.35
C PHE A 132 -16.35 -16.28 -3.56
N SER A 133 -15.21 -16.05 -4.22
CA SER A 133 -13.96 -15.63 -3.58
C SER A 133 -13.54 -14.25 -4.09
N GLY A 134 -13.09 -13.39 -3.18
CA GLY A 134 -12.57 -12.06 -3.48
C GLY A 134 -11.65 -11.56 -2.37
N THR A 135 -11.41 -10.26 -2.34
CA THR A 135 -10.60 -9.61 -1.29
C THR A 135 -11.30 -8.37 -0.74
N TRP A 136 -11.10 -8.10 0.54
CA TRP A 136 -11.54 -6.89 1.23
C TRP A 136 -10.31 -6.11 1.73
N LEU A 137 -10.28 -4.79 1.56
CA LEU A 137 -9.21 -3.96 2.10
C LEU A 137 -9.63 -3.38 3.46
N ALA A 138 -9.05 -3.91 4.55
CA ALA A 138 -9.24 -3.38 5.90
C ALA A 138 -8.32 -2.18 6.14
N VAL A 139 -8.90 -1.01 6.40
CA VAL A 139 -8.16 0.26 6.48
C VAL A 139 -8.09 0.76 7.91
N HIS A 140 -6.94 1.32 8.30
CA HIS A 140 -6.82 1.99 9.59
C HIS A 140 -7.89 3.09 9.75
N HIS A 141 -8.54 3.16 10.91
CA HIS A 141 -9.68 4.06 11.11
C HIS A 141 -9.34 5.55 10.94
N SER A 142 -8.09 5.96 11.21
CA SER A 142 -7.65 7.35 10.97
C SER A 142 -7.47 7.70 9.49
N LYS A 143 -7.36 6.69 8.61
CA LYS A 143 -7.03 6.84 7.18
C LYS A 143 -8.22 6.76 6.23
N VAL A 144 -9.34 6.19 6.68
CA VAL A 144 -10.57 6.23 5.89
C VAL A 144 -11.07 7.66 5.69
N SER A 145 -11.83 7.86 4.62
CA SER A 145 -12.46 9.13 4.28
C SER A 145 -13.22 9.72 5.48
N ASP A 146 -13.16 11.04 5.60
CA ASP A 146 -13.93 11.81 6.60
C ASP A 146 -15.45 11.61 6.48
N ASP A 147 -15.94 11.17 5.32
CA ASP A 147 -17.36 10.88 5.10
C ASP A 147 -17.81 9.51 5.66
N GLU A 148 -16.85 8.64 5.99
CA GLU A 148 -17.11 7.30 6.56
C GLU A 148 -17.09 7.26 8.08
N LYS A 149 -16.58 8.33 8.72
CA LYS A 149 -16.44 8.42 10.18
C LYS A 149 -17.22 9.61 10.72
N SER A 150 -17.55 9.53 12.00
CA SER A 150 -18.07 10.70 12.71
C SER A 150 -16.92 11.62 13.15
N LYS A 151 -17.26 12.85 13.53
CA LYS A 151 -16.32 13.88 14.00
C LYS A 151 -16.73 14.31 15.40
N LEU A 152 -15.78 14.27 16.32
CA LEU A 152 -15.93 14.81 17.67
C LEU A 152 -15.65 16.32 17.63
N SER A 153 -16.67 17.14 17.83
CA SER A 153 -16.50 18.60 17.84
C SER A 153 -15.66 19.00 19.06
N ASN A 154 -14.56 19.71 18.83
CA ASN A 154 -13.56 20.03 19.85
C ASN A 154 -13.08 18.76 20.58
N SER A 155 -12.35 17.89 19.87
CA SER A 155 -11.84 16.62 20.40
C SER A 155 -11.03 16.77 21.70
N GLN A 156 -10.37 17.91 21.93
CA GLN A 156 -9.72 18.21 23.19
C GLN A 156 -10.73 18.25 24.34
N LYS A 157 -11.87 18.92 24.17
CA LYS A 157 -12.92 18.97 25.20
C LYS A 157 -13.43 17.59 25.59
N TRP A 158 -13.58 16.66 24.64
CA TRP A 158 -13.97 15.27 24.92
C TRP A 158 -12.95 14.56 25.80
N GLN A 159 -11.66 14.72 25.46
CA GLN A 159 -10.54 14.02 26.09
C GLN A 159 -10.05 14.68 27.39
N TYR A 160 -10.50 15.90 27.69
CA TYR A 160 -10.17 16.61 28.93
C TYR A 160 -11.41 16.82 29.81
N TYR A 161 -12.54 16.25 29.44
CA TYR A 161 -13.81 16.56 30.10
C TYR A 161 -13.77 16.20 31.59
N GLY A 162 -14.08 17.15 32.47
CA GLY A 162 -13.94 17.02 33.93
C GLY A 162 -12.66 17.62 34.51
N THR A 163 -11.68 17.96 33.68
CA THR A 163 -10.52 18.76 34.09
C THR A 163 -10.87 20.26 34.16
N PRO A 164 -10.07 21.10 34.83
CA PRO A 164 -10.32 22.54 34.90
C PRO A 164 -10.51 23.17 33.51
N GLY A 165 -11.59 23.93 33.33
CA GLY A 165 -11.92 24.59 32.06
C GLY A 165 -12.63 23.73 31.01
N HIS A 166 -12.82 22.43 31.26
CA HIS A 166 -13.36 21.48 30.27
C HIS A 166 -14.67 20.83 30.75
N ASN A 167 -15.77 21.60 30.72
CA ASN A 167 -17.11 21.16 31.13
C ASN A 167 -18.20 21.59 30.13
N GLY A 168 -19.43 21.12 30.33
CA GLY A 168 -20.62 21.51 29.53
C GLY A 168 -20.99 20.47 28.48
N SER A 169 -21.60 20.89 27.37
CA SER A 169 -22.04 19.93 26.35
C SER A 169 -20.90 19.44 25.44
N LEU A 170 -21.02 18.20 24.98
CA LEU A 170 -20.20 17.59 23.94
C LEU A 170 -21.07 17.34 22.71
N THR A 171 -20.48 17.53 21.52
CA THR A 171 -21.19 17.39 20.24
C THR A 171 -20.38 16.51 19.30
N MET A 172 -21.04 15.54 18.67
CA MET A 172 -20.50 14.76 17.56
C MET A 172 -21.36 14.94 16.30
N THR A 173 -20.74 14.85 15.13
CA THR A 173 -21.40 15.02 13.83
C THR A 173 -21.02 13.90 12.88
N TRP A 174 -21.90 13.54 11.95
CA TRP A 174 -21.65 12.54 10.91
C TRP A 174 -22.45 12.84 9.64
N THR A 175 -22.06 12.21 8.54
CA THR A 175 -22.82 12.27 7.28
C THR A 175 -24.07 11.40 7.39
N ALA A 176 -25.25 12.00 7.56
CA ALA A 176 -26.50 11.28 7.80
C ALA A 176 -26.83 10.25 6.70
N GLY A 177 -26.50 10.58 5.43
CA GLY A 177 -26.73 9.72 4.28
C GLY A 177 -25.88 8.44 4.23
N THR A 178 -24.84 8.33 5.06
CA THR A 178 -24.05 7.09 5.17
C THR A 178 -24.89 5.96 5.76
N LEU A 179 -25.83 6.27 6.67
CA LEU A 179 -26.81 5.31 7.20
C LEU A 179 -28.20 5.62 6.64
N GLN A 180 -28.73 4.74 5.79
CA GLN A 180 -30.07 4.87 5.19
C GLN A 180 -31.18 4.49 6.19
N THR A 181 -31.29 5.25 7.29
CA THR A 181 -32.27 5.07 8.36
C THR A 181 -32.84 6.41 8.83
N GLN A 182 -34.09 6.39 9.30
CA GLN A 182 -34.74 7.56 9.89
C GLN A 182 -34.27 7.85 11.32
N HIS A 183 -33.95 6.78 12.07
CA HIS A 183 -33.53 6.90 13.47
C HIS A 183 -32.26 6.11 13.75
N VAL A 184 -31.40 6.65 14.60
CA VAL A 184 -30.14 6.07 15.01
C VAL A 184 -30.05 5.91 16.53
N SER A 185 -29.18 5.01 16.96
CA SER A 185 -28.75 4.86 18.34
C SER A 185 -27.25 5.13 18.44
N ILE A 186 -26.83 5.67 19.58
CA ILE A 186 -25.45 6.01 19.88
C ILE A 186 -24.97 5.07 20.99
N GLU A 187 -24.00 4.22 20.69
CA GLU A 187 -23.44 3.26 21.64
C GLU A 187 -22.01 3.61 22.04
N VAL A 188 -21.63 3.24 23.25
CA VAL A 188 -20.26 3.37 23.75
C VAL A 188 -19.59 2.01 23.71
N TRP A 189 -18.43 1.97 23.07
CA TRP A 189 -17.59 0.78 22.98
C TRP A 189 -16.24 1.08 23.62
N GLY A 190 -15.78 0.19 24.48
CA GLY A 190 -14.48 0.28 25.14
C GLY A 190 -13.48 -0.70 24.54
N TYR A 191 -12.21 -0.30 24.48
CA TYR A 191 -11.11 -1.16 24.04
C TYR A 191 -10.26 -1.60 25.23
N ASN A 192 -9.92 -2.89 25.30
CA ASN A 192 -8.92 -3.39 26.24
C ASN A 192 -8.10 -4.52 25.62
N GLU A 193 -7.01 -4.86 26.30
CA GLU A 193 -6.21 -6.05 26.02
C GLU A 193 -6.04 -6.86 27.31
N THR A 194 -6.15 -8.19 27.18
CA THR A 194 -6.05 -9.15 28.28
C THR A 194 -4.95 -10.15 28.03
N GLY A 195 -4.52 -10.88 29.06
CA GLY A 195 -3.41 -11.85 28.98
C GLY A 195 -2.04 -11.21 29.19
N VAL A 196 -0.97 -11.96 28.93
CA VAL A 196 0.40 -11.45 29.06
C VAL A 196 0.82 -10.80 27.74
N PRO A 197 1.16 -9.49 27.69
CA PRO A 197 1.61 -8.85 26.45
C PRO A 197 2.77 -9.60 25.79
N TYR A 198 2.83 -9.60 24.45
CA TYR A 198 3.81 -10.37 23.66
C TYR A 198 3.72 -11.90 23.79
N SER A 199 2.65 -12.45 24.36
CA SER A 199 2.45 -13.90 24.50
C SER A 199 1.29 -14.42 23.65
N GLU A 200 1.24 -15.73 23.43
CA GLU A 200 0.09 -16.39 22.77
C GLU A 200 -1.22 -16.25 23.57
N SER A 201 -1.15 -15.88 24.85
CA SER A 201 -2.34 -15.66 25.69
C SER A 201 -2.91 -14.25 25.58
N SER A 202 -2.24 -13.33 24.86
CA SER A 202 -2.71 -11.96 24.75
C SER A 202 -3.81 -11.82 23.72
N GLU A 203 -4.90 -11.16 24.11
CA GLU A 203 -6.09 -10.97 23.27
C GLU A 203 -6.57 -9.52 23.34
N ALA A 204 -7.04 -9.00 22.22
CA ALA A 204 -7.58 -7.66 22.08
C ALA A 204 -9.12 -7.70 21.98
N HIS A 205 -9.79 -6.78 22.68
CA HIS A 205 -11.24 -6.80 22.78
C HIS A 205 -11.85 -5.41 22.61
N TRP A 206 -12.82 -5.33 21.71
CA TRP A 206 -13.82 -4.26 21.70
C TRP A 206 -15.09 -4.75 22.37
N THR A 207 -15.52 -4.04 23.41
CA THR A 207 -16.65 -4.42 24.26
C THR A 207 -17.71 -3.33 24.23
N TYR A 208 -18.95 -3.73 23.91
CA TYR A 208 -20.12 -2.88 24.10
C TYR A 208 -20.29 -2.58 25.59
N LEU A 209 -20.38 -1.30 25.96
CA LEU A 209 -20.56 -0.88 27.35
C LEU A 209 -22.03 -0.58 27.63
N TYR A 210 -22.60 0.40 26.92
CA TYR A 210 -23.99 0.82 27.04
C TYR A 210 -24.39 1.72 25.86
N THR A 211 -25.69 1.96 25.73
CA THR A 211 -26.26 2.92 24.77
C THR A 211 -26.43 4.27 25.43
N LEU A 212 -25.82 5.32 24.85
CA LEU A 212 -25.96 6.71 25.31
C LEU A 212 -27.35 7.26 25.03
N GLU A 213 -27.88 6.96 23.85
CA GLU A 213 -29.18 7.45 23.42
C GLU A 213 -29.75 6.56 22.31
N THR A 214 -31.08 6.43 22.30
CA THR A 214 -31.83 5.59 21.34
C THR A 214 -32.83 6.43 20.55
N ALA A 215 -33.26 5.90 19.40
CA ALA A 215 -34.32 6.49 18.57
C ALA A 215 -34.10 7.98 18.24
N LEU A 216 -32.85 8.42 18.05
CA LEU A 216 -32.53 9.79 17.64
C LEU A 216 -32.87 9.99 16.17
N PRO A 217 -33.50 11.11 15.78
CA PRO A 217 -33.61 11.47 14.37
C PRO A 217 -32.23 11.54 13.70
N ASN A 218 -32.07 10.89 12.55
CA ASN A 218 -30.81 10.86 11.80
C ASN A 218 -30.54 12.19 11.06
N ASN A 219 -30.21 13.24 11.83
CA ASN A 219 -29.93 14.58 11.32
C ASN A 219 -28.42 14.87 11.21
N GLY A 220 -27.55 13.89 11.43
CA GLY A 220 -26.10 14.04 11.32
C GLY A 220 -25.41 14.71 12.52
N SER A 221 -26.08 14.85 13.66
CA SER A 221 -25.51 15.48 14.85
C SER A 221 -26.16 14.99 16.15
N PHE A 222 -25.36 14.84 17.20
CA PHE A 222 -25.82 14.53 18.56
C PHE A 222 -25.07 15.40 19.58
N THR A 223 -25.79 15.95 20.54
CA THR A 223 -25.24 16.78 21.62
C THR A 223 -25.81 16.35 22.95
N PHE A 224 -24.95 16.16 23.95
CA PHE A 224 -25.35 15.79 25.30
C PHE A 224 -24.43 16.44 26.34
N THR A 225 -24.86 16.43 27.60
CA THR A 225 -24.00 16.81 28.73
C THR A 225 -23.56 15.53 29.44
N PRO A 226 -22.27 15.19 29.43
CA PRO A 226 -21.79 13.94 30.02
C PRO A 226 -22.06 13.83 31.51
N VAL A 227 -22.47 12.63 31.92
CA VAL A 227 -22.50 12.16 33.31
C VAL A 227 -21.54 10.97 33.43
N PRO A 228 -20.89 10.73 34.58
CA PRO A 228 -20.09 9.53 34.80
C PRO A 228 -20.88 8.27 34.46
N ALA A 229 -20.23 7.30 33.83
CA ALA A 229 -20.87 6.04 33.50
C ALA A 229 -21.21 5.23 34.78
N PRO A 230 -22.18 4.32 34.71
CA PRO A 230 -22.44 3.41 35.82
C PRO A 230 -21.30 2.39 35.94
N SER A 231 -20.89 2.08 37.17
CA SER A 231 -19.96 0.99 37.45
C SER A 231 -20.53 -0.35 36.94
N PRO A 232 -19.71 -1.23 36.33
CA PRO A 232 -18.25 -1.17 36.25
C PRO A 232 -17.71 -0.44 35.00
N TYR A 233 -18.57 0.22 34.21
CA TYR A 233 -18.14 0.80 32.94
C TYR A 233 -17.27 2.03 33.12
N ASP A 234 -17.44 2.81 34.18
CA ASP A 234 -16.69 4.04 34.51
C ASP A 234 -15.16 3.90 34.66
N GLN A 235 -14.64 2.69 34.48
CA GLN A 235 -13.23 2.34 34.48
C GLN A 235 -12.63 2.21 33.07
N TRP A 236 -13.43 2.29 32.00
CA TRP A 236 -12.96 2.18 30.63
C TRP A 236 -12.41 3.54 30.14
N GLU A 237 -11.13 3.54 29.78
CA GLU A 237 -10.35 4.77 29.58
C GLU A 237 -10.16 5.11 28.09
N VAL A 238 -10.28 4.11 27.22
CA VAL A 238 -10.10 4.23 25.77
C VAL A 238 -11.31 3.59 25.09
N GLY A 239 -11.85 4.29 24.10
CA GLY A 239 -12.98 3.76 23.35
C GLY A 239 -13.44 4.61 22.18
N MET A 240 -14.58 4.23 21.63
CA MET A 240 -15.23 4.84 20.47
C MET A 240 -16.73 4.89 20.69
N LEU A 241 -17.37 5.79 19.95
CA LEU A 241 -18.82 5.85 19.82
C LEU A 241 -19.23 5.19 18.51
N ARG A 242 -20.26 4.37 18.55
CA ARG A 242 -20.86 3.73 17.38
C ARG A 242 -22.24 4.32 17.12
N ILE A 243 -22.44 4.81 15.91
CA ILE A 243 -23.75 5.25 15.40
C ILE A 243 -24.28 4.13 14.53
N ARG A 244 -25.47 3.62 14.84
CA ARG A 244 -26.13 2.55 14.07
C ARG A 244 -27.61 2.84 13.91
N ALA A 245 -28.29 2.14 13.00
CA ALA A 245 -29.74 2.20 12.91
C ALA A 245 -30.39 1.75 14.24
N ASN A 246 -31.49 2.40 14.64
CA ASN A 246 -32.26 2.03 15.83
C ASN A 246 -33.15 0.80 15.57
N THR A 247 -32.52 -0.32 15.19
CA THR A 247 -33.14 -1.61 14.85
C THR A 247 -32.25 -2.75 15.32
N GLY A 248 -32.81 -3.84 15.83
CA GLY A 248 -32.01 -4.95 16.37
C GLY A 248 -31.45 -4.68 17.77
N ASP A 249 -30.69 -5.64 18.29
CA ASP A 249 -30.25 -5.65 19.68
C ASP A 249 -29.12 -4.65 19.95
N GLU A 250 -29.11 -4.03 21.13
CA GLU A 250 -28.00 -3.17 21.55
C GLU A 250 -26.69 -3.95 21.62
N GLY A 251 -25.60 -3.35 21.13
CA GLY A 251 -24.28 -3.99 21.12
C GLY A 251 -24.10 -5.11 20.08
N GLU A 252 -25.08 -5.33 19.19
CA GLU A 252 -24.97 -6.34 18.12
C GLU A 252 -23.72 -6.09 17.27
N ARG A 253 -22.89 -7.12 17.05
CA ARG A 253 -21.64 -7.00 16.28
C ARG A 253 -21.91 -7.04 14.78
N ASN A 254 -20.98 -6.47 14.00
CA ASN A 254 -20.97 -6.57 12.53
C ASN A 254 -22.25 -6.04 11.84
N VAL A 255 -22.79 -4.92 12.35
CA VAL A 255 -23.96 -4.22 11.79
C VAL A 255 -23.53 -2.95 11.07
N HIS A 256 -24.33 -2.47 10.10
CA HIS A 256 -24.08 -1.22 9.39
C HIS A 256 -23.95 -0.07 10.40
N ALA A 257 -22.79 0.57 10.44
CA ALA A 257 -22.46 1.55 11.47
C ALA A 257 -21.42 2.57 11.01
N ILE A 258 -21.45 3.73 11.67
CA ILE A 258 -20.43 4.78 11.59
C ILE A 258 -19.74 4.83 12.95
N TRP A 259 -18.42 4.97 12.97
CA TRP A 259 -17.64 5.06 14.20
C TRP A 259 -17.04 6.44 14.40
N SER A 260 -16.87 6.86 15.66
CA SER A 260 -16.01 8.01 16.00
C SER A 260 -14.55 7.61 16.01
N PRO A 261 -13.60 8.56 15.90
CA PRO A 261 -12.22 8.30 16.24
C PRO A 261 -12.09 7.67 17.64
N VAL A 262 -11.07 6.82 17.81
CA VAL A 262 -10.64 6.38 19.13
C VAL A 262 -10.22 7.62 19.91
N HIS A 263 -10.60 7.68 21.19
CA HIS A 263 -10.25 8.78 22.06
C HIS A 263 -10.21 8.34 23.52
N ALA A 264 -9.55 9.15 24.35
CA ALA A 264 -9.63 9.03 25.79
C ALA A 264 -11.07 9.33 26.26
N LEU A 265 -11.66 8.40 27.02
CA LEU A 265 -13.03 8.47 27.53
C LEU A 265 -13.15 9.30 28.82
N ALA A 266 -12.41 10.41 28.95
CA ALA A 266 -12.43 11.27 30.15
C ALA A 266 -13.85 11.70 30.56
N TRP A 267 -14.70 11.95 29.57
CA TRP A 267 -16.10 12.33 29.77
C TRP A 267 -16.98 11.24 30.40
N HIS A 268 -16.53 10.00 30.37
CA HIS A 268 -17.23 8.81 30.83
C HIS A 268 -16.70 8.31 32.19
N LEU A 269 -15.48 8.70 32.58
CA LEU A 269 -14.84 8.28 33.82
C LEU A 269 -15.61 8.66 35.09
N SER A 270 -15.35 7.88 36.14
CA SER A 270 -15.96 7.97 37.48
C SER A 270 -15.91 9.37 38.12
N GLU A 271 -16.77 9.57 39.13
CA GLU A 271 -16.79 10.80 39.93
C GLU A 271 -15.44 11.09 40.62
N ASN A 272 -14.64 10.06 40.93
CA ASN A 272 -13.31 10.25 41.51
C ASN A 272 -12.37 11.02 40.55
N PHE A 273 -12.44 10.72 39.25
CA PHE A 273 -11.71 11.48 38.24
C PHE A 273 -12.24 12.93 38.17
N ARG A 274 -13.55 13.16 38.35
CA ARG A 274 -14.15 14.52 38.32
C ARG A 274 -13.74 15.38 39.51
N GLN A 275 -13.64 14.78 40.68
CA GLN A 275 -13.30 15.49 41.92
C GLN A 275 -11.83 15.91 41.93
N ASN A 276 -10.93 15.01 41.54
CA ASN A 276 -9.51 15.32 41.44
C ASN A 276 -8.84 14.55 40.28
N PRO A 277 -8.91 15.09 39.04
CA PRO A 277 -8.32 14.46 37.88
C PRO A 277 -6.81 14.24 38.02
N ALA A 278 -6.10 15.18 38.67
CA ALA A 278 -4.65 15.14 38.82
C ALA A 278 -4.18 14.00 39.73
N ASP A 279 -4.82 13.81 40.88
CA ASP A 279 -4.50 12.68 41.77
C ASP A 279 -4.86 11.34 41.13
N TRP A 280 -6.01 11.26 40.46
CA TRP A 280 -6.43 10.06 39.74
C TRP A 280 -5.42 9.68 38.65
N ALA A 281 -5.01 10.65 37.83
CA ALA A 281 -4.05 10.47 36.75
C ALA A 281 -2.64 10.14 37.27
N THR A 282 -2.23 10.75 38.39
CA THR A 282 -0.96 10.43 39.07
C THR A 282 -0.89 8.96 39.46
N ASN A 283 -1.96 8.41 40.06
CA ASN A 283 -2.02 7.01 40.45
C ASN A 283 -1.91 6.07 39.22
N LYS A 284 -2.56 6.42 38.11
CA LYS A 284 -2.47 5.67 36.85
C LYS A 284 -1.08 5.75 36.22
N CYS A 285 -0.47 6.93 36.22
CA CYS A 285 0.90 7.12 35.73
C CYS A 285 1.91 6.28 36.53
N ILE A 286 1.81 6.24 37.86
CA ILE A 286 2.68 5.42 38.71
C ILE A 286 2.46 3.93 38.46
N ALA A 287 1.21 3.49 38.31
CA ALA A 287 0.90 2.09 38.00
C ALA A 287 1.50 1.68 36.64
N TRP A 288 1.35 2.51 35.62
CA TRP A 288 1.97 2.31 34.31
C TRP A 288 3.50 2.28 34.41
N LYS A 289 4.13 3.22 35.13
CA LYS A 289 5.58 3.25 35.34
C LYS A 289 6.10 1.94 35.93
N ASN A 290 5.38 1.36 36.90
CA ASN A 290 5.76 0.08 37.49
C ASN A 290 5.61 -1.08 36.50
N LEU A 291 4.52 -1.13 35.73
CA LEU A 291 4.31 -2.13 34.69
C LEU A 291 5.45 -2.10 33.65
N GLU A 292 5.80 -0.91 33.17
CA GLU A 292 6.84 -0.71 32.16
C GLU A 292 8.22 -1.16 32.66
N ASN A 293 8.55 -0.89 33.93
CA ASN A 293 9.87 -1.23 34.49
C ASN A 293 10.03 -2.71 34.88
N PHE A 294 8.95 -3.37 35.33
CA PHE A 294 9.06 -4.66 36.00
C PHE A 294 8.38 -5.82 35.28
N ASN A 295 7.46 -5.54 34.35
CA ASN A 295 6.58 -6.56 33.76
C ASN A 295 6.61 -6.60 32.23
N LEU A 296 7.11 -5.57 31.57
CA LEU A 296 7.17 -5.50 30.10
C LEU A 296 8.61 -5.60 29.59
N PRO A 297 8.82 -6.23 28.41
CA PRO A 297 10.14 -6.26 27.79
C PRO A 297 10.54 -4.87 27.28
N ASN A 298 11.85 -4.64 27.21
CA ASN A 298 12.40 -3.46 26.56
C ASN A 298 12.20 -3.56 25.03
N PHE A 299 11.55 -2.56 24.44
CA PHE A 299 11.25 -2.48 23.01
C PHE A 299 12.10 -1.44 22.27
N GLN A 300 12.93 -0.64 22.96
CA GLN A 300 13.66 0.48 22.37
C GLN A 300 14.62 0.04 21.24
N ASN A 301 15.16 -1.18 21.32
CA ASN A 301 16.03 -1.74 20.28
C ASN A 301 15.27 -2.12 18.99
N GLU A 302 13.93 -2.12 19.00
CA GLU A 302 13.08 -2.42 17.84
C GLU A 302 12.63 -1.16 17.10
N VAL A 303 12.98 0.03 17.60
CA VAL A 303 12.57 1.34 17.05
C VAL A 303 13.70 1.94 16.22
N ALA A 304 13.39 2.39 15.02
CA ALA A 304 14.36 3.04 14.13
C ALA A 304 14.61 4.49 14.57
N ASP A 305 15.87 4.94 14.52
CA ASP A 305 16.25 6.28 14.98
C ASP A 305 15.64 7.40 14.16
N CYS A 306 15.21 8.50 14.77
CA CYS A 306 14.74 9.66 14.02
C CYS A 306 15.84 10.29 13.14
N PRO A 307 15.51 10.77 11.92
CA PRO A 307 16.37 11.64 11.13
C PRO A 307 16.66 12.93 11.89
N CYS A 308 17.83 13.52 11.64
CA CYS A 308 18.22 14.75 12.32
C CYS A 308 17.41 15.96 11.83
N THR A 309 16.89 15.92 10.60
CA THR A 309 16.10 17.01 10.02
C THR A 309 14.78 16.56 9.40
N LEU A 310 13.79 17.46 9.39
CA LEU A 310 12.53 17.25 8.69
C LEU A 310 12.73 17.00 7.19
N GLN A 311 13.78 17.59 6.60
CA GLN A 311 14.13 17.38 5.21
C GLN A 311 14.59 15.94 4.95
N GLN A 312 15.46 15.39 5.79
CA GLN A 312 15.85 13.98 5.74
C GLN A 312 14.63 13.07 5.92
N SER A 313 13.76 13.37 6.89
CA SER A 313 12.55 12.59 7.15
C SER A 313 11.57 12.55 5.98
N ARG A 314 11.46 13.63 5.21
CA ARG A 314 10.62 13.68 4.00
C ARG A 314 11.24 12.96 2.81
N ALA A 315 12.56 12.88 2.77
CA ALA A 315 13.32 12.23 1.70
C ALA A 315 13.46 10.72 1.92
N ASP A 316 13.55 10.25 3.17
CA ASP A 316 13.71 8.84 3.51
C ASP A 316 12.35 8.11 3.54
N THR A 317 11.77 7.97 2.34
CA THR A 317 10.44 7.39 2.12
C THR A 317 10.36 5.90 2.41
N GLY A 318 11.47 5.18 2.56
CA GLY A 318 11.46 3.75 2.88
C GLY A 318 11.31 3.46 4.38
N ARG A 319 11.96 4.24 5.26
CA ARG A 319 12.01 3.95 6.71
C ARG A 319 11.07 4.81 7.56
N TYR A 320 10.84 6.06 7.20
CA TYR A 320 10.24 7.05 8.13
C TYR A 320 8.73 7.20 8.02
N HIS A 321 8.06 6.05 7.94
CA HIS A 321 6.60 5.97 7.99
C HIS A 321 6.06 4.96 9.01
N VAL A 322 6.90 4.15 9.68
CA VAL A 322 6.41 2.91 10.31
C VAL A 322 6.75 2.61 11.78
N ARG A 323 7.50 3.41 12.58
CA ARG A 323 7.76 3.02 14.02
C ARG A 323 7.91 4.11 15.09
N GLN A 324 8.38 5.32 14.80
CA GLN A 324 8.65 6.36 15.82
C GLN A 324 7.94 7.69 15.50
N GLN A 325 7.38 8.34 16.52
CA GLN A 325 6.91 9.73 16.40
C GLN A 325 8.11 10.69 16.49
N CYS A 326 8.60 11.14 15.33
CA CYS A 326 9.65 12.14 15.23
C CYS A 326 9.07 13.56 15.14
N CYS A 327 9.43 14.40 16.10
CA CYS A 327 9.01 15.80 16.19
C CYS A 327 10.16 16.73 15.79
N TYR A 328 9.86 17.73 14.96
CA TYR A 328 10.84 18.72 14.50
C TYR A 328 10.38 20.13 14.88
N ASP A 329 11.34 21.00 15.20
CA ASP A 329 11.06 22.40 15.49
C ASP A 329 10.79 23.21 14.20
N ALA A 330 10.56 24.51 14.34
CA ALA A 330 10.29 25.40 13.21
C ALA A 330 11.48 25.56 12.24
N SER A 331 12.71 25.25 12.68
CA SER A 331 13.90 25.20 11.82
C SER A 331 14.04 23.84 11.09
N GLY A 332 13.24 22.85 11.49
CA GLY A 332 13.28 21.49 10.98
C GLY A 332 14.28 20.59 11.72
N ALA A 333 14.81 21.02 12.87
CA ALA A 333 15.72 20.20 13.68
C ALA A 333 14.93 19.25 14.60
N LEU A 334 15.45 18.03 14.79
CA LEU A 334 14.85 17.04 15.68
C LEU A 334 14.76 17.56 17.12
N VAL A 335 13.58 17.38 17.73
CA VAL A 335 13.33 17.72 19.14
C VAL A 335 13.35 16.44 19.97
N LEU A 336 14.18 16.40 21.01
CA LEU A 336 14.30 15.23 21.90
C LEU A 336 13.37 15.36 23.11
N THR A 337 13.10 14.24 23.76
CA THR A 337 12.35 14.21 25.03
C THR A 337 13.01 15.01 26.14
N THR A 338 14.33 15.20 26.08
CA THR A 338 15.07 16.03 27.03
C THR A 338 14.96 17.53 26.76
N ASP A 339 14.60 17.92 25.53
CA ASP A 339 14.46 19.32 25.13
C ASP A 339 13.08 19.88 25.48
N SER A 340 12.04 19.06 25.35
CA SER A 340 10.65 19.49 25.52
C SER A 340 9.70 18.30 25.79
N ILE A 341 8.60 18.59 26.50
CA ILE A 341 7.48 17.66 26.67
C ILE A 341 6.79 17.28 25.36
N GLY A 342 7.01 18.04 24.29
CA GLY A 342 6.53 17.75 22.92
C GLY A 342 7.62 17.14 22.02
N GLY A 343 8.72 16.68 22.61
CA GLY A 343 9.80 16.02 21.88
C GLY A 343 9.40 14.65 21.32
N SER A 344 10.27 14.10 20.48
CA SER A 344 10.07 12.83 19.80
C SER A 344 9.99 11.66 20.79
N THR A 345 9.10 10.69 20.62
CA THR A 345 8.98 9.55 21.55
C THR A 345 8.91 8.23 20.78
N PRO A 346 9.60 7.18 21.24
CA PRO A 346 9.43 5.83 20.71
C PRO A 346 8.13 5.22 21.23
N ASP A 347 7.29 4.67 20.37
CA ASP A 347 6.02 4.05 20.79
C ASP A 347 6.16 2.53 20.91
N ARG A 348 5.59 1.96 21.98
CA ARG A 348 5.55 0.50 22.20
C ARG A 348 4.57 -0.17 21.24
N GLY A 349 3.38 0.40 21.12
CA GLY A 349 2.38 0.05 20.13
C GLY A 349 2.41 1.09 19.02
N HIS A 350 2.63 0.68 17.78
CA HIS A 350 2.65 1.60 16.64
C HIS A 350 1.23 1.88 16.13
N ASP A 351 0.94 3.10 15.65
CA ASP A 351 -0.40 3.46 15.13
C ASP A 351 -0.79 2.59 13.92
N TRP A 352 0.16 2.15 13.10
CA TRP A 352 -0.11 1.17 12.01
C TRP A 352 -0.04 -0.30 12.46
N GLY A 353 0.21 -0.55 13.74
CA GLY A 353 0.48 -1.90 14.25
C GLY A 353 1.78 -2.47 13.68
N SER A 354 1.98 -3.76 13.85
CA SER A 354 3.11 -4.46 13.21
C SER A 354 2.82 -5.95 13.02
N PRO A 355 3.25 -6.58 11.92
CA PRO A 355 3.12 -8.03 11.77
C PRO A 355 3.89 -8.82 12.85
N PRO A 356 3.39 -9.99 13.29
CA PRO A 356 2.04 -10.47 13.08
C PRO A 356 1.02 -9.56 13.79
N TYR A 357 0.04 -9.07 13.03
CA TYR A 357 -1.11 -8.34 13.56
C TYR A 357 -1.94 -9.25 14.47
N LYS A 358 -3.01 -8.71 15.09
CA LYS A 358 -3.90 -9.42 16.03
C LYS A 358 -3.28 -9.83 17.37
N LYS A 359 -2.00 -9.55 17.62
CA LYS A 359 -1.32 -9.86 18.88
C LYS A 359 -0.89 -8.59 19.60
N PRO A 360 -1.47 -8.25 20.77
CA PRO A 360 -0.95 -7.21 21.64
C PRO A 360 0.58 -7.26 21.86
N PRO A 361 1.29 -6.12 21.81
CA PRO A 361 0.82 -4.74 21.61
C PRO A 361 0.89 -4.29 20.13
N ARG A 362 0.58 -5.16 19.18
CA ARG A 362 0.77 -4.92 17.73
C ARG A 362 -0.53 -4.66 16.97
N ILE A 363 -1.63 -4.39 17.67
CA ILE A 363 -2.93 -4.14 17.06
C ILE A 363 -2.92 -2.74 16.43
N PRO A 364 -3.19 -2.59 15.12
CA PRO A 364 -3.20 -1.29 14.45
C PRO A 364 -4.14 -0.30 15.14
N GLY A 365 -3.60 0.87 15.49
CA GLY A 365 -4.26 1.95 16.21
C GLY A 365 -4.48 1.66 17.68
N PHE A 366 -5.02 0.50 18.01
CA PHE A 366 -5.60 0.27 19.34
C PHE A 366 -4.56 -0.02 20.42
N SER A 367 -3.53 -0.82 20.11
CA SER A 367 -2.44 -1.02 21.07
C SER A 367 -1.70 0.29 21.33
N HIS A 368 -1.45 1.11 20.30
CA HIS A 368 -0.86 2.43 20.46
C HIS A 368 -1.62 3.30 21.46
N TRP A 369 -2.96 3.30 21.38
CA TRP A 369 -3.79 4.02 22.33
C TRP A 369 -3.63 3.56 23.78
N LEU A 370 -3.49 2.26 24.04
CA LEU A 370 -3.36 1.71 25.39
C LEU A 370 -1.96 1.89 25.99
N TYR A 371 -0.89 1.68 25.21
CA TYR A 371 0.46 1.69 25.77
C TYR A 371 1.14 3.05 25.74
N ASP A 372 0.78 3.93 24.80
CA ASP A 372 1.55 5.15 24.54
C ASP A 372 0.70 6.42 24.60
N VAL A 373 -0.53 6.41 24.06
CA VAL A 373 -1.38 7.62 24.08
C VAL A 373 -2.02 7.85 25.44
N ILE A 374 -2.79 6.91 25.97
CA ILE A 374 -3.51 7.11 27.24
C ILE A 374 -2.55 7.25 28.44
N THR A 375 -1.37 6.65 28.34
CA THR A 375 -0.31 6.76 29.35
C THR A 375 0.33 8.15 29.34
N PHE A 376 0.46 8.78 28.16
CA PHE A 376 0.80 10.20 28.03
C PHE A 376 -0.28 11.09 28.65
N TYR A 377 -1.57 10.74 28.50
CA TYR A 377 -2.65 11.46 29.19
C TYR A 377 -2.49 11.40 30.72
N TYR A 378 -2.22 10.23 31.29
CA TYR A 378 -2.01 10.09 32.74
C TYR A 378 -0.85 10.92 33.24
N CYS A 379 0.30 10.85 32.57
CA CYS A 379 1.54 11.42 33.08
C CYS A 379 1.72 12.91 32.72
N CYS A 380 1.32 13.33 31.53
CA CYS A 380 1.68 14.66 30.99
C CYS A 380 0.50 15.62 30.83
N LEU A 381 -0.72 15.11 30.56
CA LEU A 381 -1.86 15.97 30.20
C LEU A 381 -2.87 16.16 31.34
N TRP A 382 -3.08 15.13 32.15
CA TRP A 382 -3.99 15.18 33.29
C TRP A 382 -3.27 15.28 34.64
N SER A 383 -1.92 15.15 34.67
CA SER A 383 -1.09 15.39 35.86
C SER A 383 0.25 16.04 35.49
N ASP A 384 0.98 16.51 36.51
CA ASP A 384 2.29 17.14 36.36
C ASP A 384 3.46 16.14 36.52
N ASN A 385 3.30 14.89 36.04
CA ASN A 385 4.28 13.81 36.20
C ASN A 385 4.98 13.41 34.89
N CYS A 386 5.06 14.34 33.93
CA CYS A 386 5.50 14.03 32.58
C CYS A 386 6.93 13.46 32.52
N GLN A 387 7.76 13.79 33.51
CA GLN A 387 9.11 13.22 33.65
C GLN A 387 9.11 11.68 33.64
N TYR A 388 8.11 11.01 34.21
CA TYR A 388 8.06 9.55 34.23
C TYR A 388 7.83 8.96 32.84
N TYR A 389 7.02 9.63 32.02
CA TYR A 389 6.78 9.21 30.65
C TYR A 389 8.04 9.37 29.81
N LEU A 390 8.65 10.56 29.86
CA LEU A 390 9.85 10.89 29.08
C LEU A 390 11.07 10.04 29.47
N GLU A 391 11.21 9.66 30.75
CA GLU A 391 12.24 8.72 31.23
C GLU A 391 12.08 7.31 30.63
N LEU A 392 10.84 6.85 30.44
CA LEU A 392 10.52 5.53 29.89
C LEU A 392 10.38 5.52 28.36
N ARG A 393 10.37 6.70 27.75
CA ARG A 393 10.23 6.93 26.30
C ARG A 393 11.35 7.86 25.78
N PRO A 394 12.64 7.56 26.05
CA PRO A 394 13.72 8.43 25.59
C PRO A 394 13.82 8.42 24.05
N SER A 395 13.88 9.60 23.42
CA SER A 395 14.19 9.68 22.00
C SER A 395 15.63 9.21 21.74
N SER A 396 15.89 8.60 20.60
CA SER A 396 17.25 8.56 20.08
C SER A 396 17.62 9.92 19.49
N ASP A 397 18.86 10.36 19.72
CA ASP A 397 19.32 11.70 19.39
C ASP A 397 19.92 11.82 17.98
N CYS A 398 19.33 11.09 17.03
CA CYS A 398 19.72 10.94 15.62
C CYS A 398 21.19 10.62 15.32
N ARG A 399 22.08 10.52 16.33
CA ARG A 399 23.52 10.27 16.13
C ARG A 399 23.81 8.95 15.42
N THR A 400 22.91 7.99 15.55
CA THR A 400 22.96 6.68 14.92
C THR A 400 22.09 6.59 13.66
N TYR A 401 21.36 7.65 13.31
CA TYR A 401 20.68 7.75 12.03
C TYR A 401 21.68 7.66 10.89
N LYS A 402 21.39 6.76 9.94
CA LYS A 402 22.18 6.58 8.73
C LYS A 402 21.24 6.78 7.55
N PRO A 403 21.35 7.86 6.77
CA PRO A 403 20.47 8.10 5.64
C PRO A 403 20.60 6.99 4.58
N PRO A 404 19.54 6.72 3.79
CA PRO A 404 19.58 5.69 2.77
C PRO A 404 20.38 6.22 1.58
N LYS A 405 20.97 5.32 0.80
CA LYS A 405 21.55 5.68 -0.50
C LYS A 405 20.48 5.65 -1.56
N VAL A 406 20.62 6.55 -2.54
CA VAL A 406 19.66 6.73 -3.64
C VAL A 406 20.33 6.32 -4.94
N ALA A 407 19.64 5.47 -5.71
CA ALA A 407 19.94 5.21 -7.10
C ALA A 407 18.70 5.49 -7.96
N SER A 408 18.88 5.88 -9.22
CA SER A 408 17.77 6.30 -10.08
C SER A 408 17.91 5.79 -11.50
N ALA A 409 16.76 5.54 -12.14
CA ALA A 409 16.64 5.24 -13.56
C ALA A 409 15.52 6.08 -14.17
N PHE A 410 15.80 6.84 -15.24
CA PHE A 410 14.86 7.79 -15.86
C PHE A 410 15.28 8.12 -17.30
N GLY A 411 14.46 8.81 -18.08
CA GLY A 411 14.84 9.19 -19.45
C GLY A 411 14.99 7.98 -20.39
N GLU A 412 15.91 8.09 -21.36
CA GLU A 412 16.33 6.97 -22.20
C GLU A 412 17.33 6.04 -21.50
N PRO A 413 16.84 5.05 -20.75
CA PRO A 413 17.23 4.79 -19.38
C PRO A 413 18.63 5.32 -19.01
N HIS A 414 18.69 6.57 -18.56
CA HIS A 414 19.81 7.09 -17.80
C HIS A 414 19.78 6.51 -16.40
N ILE A 415 20.92 6.01 -15.96
CA ILE A 415 21.07 5.33 -14.67
C ILE A 415 22.10 6.07 -13.85
N ILE A 416 21.79 6.27 -12.57
CA ILE A 416 22.71 6.72 -11.54
C ILE A 416 22.73 5.63 -10.46
N THR A 417 23.87 4.97 -10.28
CA THR A 417 24.05 3.89 -9.29
C THR A 417 24.05 4.43 -7.86
N PHE A 418 24.01 3.54 -6.86
CA PHE A 418 24.06 3.94 -5.46
C PHE A 418 25.37 4.66 -5.07
N ASP A 419 26.42 4.48 -5.87
CA ASP A 419 27.75 5.08 -5.65
C ASP A 419 28.05 6.25 -6.60
N GLY A 420 27.04 6.66 -7.38
CA GLY A 420 27.07 7.87 -8.19
C GLY A 420 27.65 7.69 -9.60
N LEU A 421 27.98 6.46 -10.01
CA LEU A 421 28.30 6.18 -11.41
C LEU A 421 27.08 6.48 -12.25
N ASN A 422 27.27 7.27 -13.31
CA ASN A 422 26.19 7.63 -14.21
C ASN A 422 26.48 7.16 -15.63
N TYR A 423 25.47 6.58 -16.27
CA TYR A 423 25.58 6.02 -17.61
C TYR A 423 24.21 5.89 -18.27
N THR A 424 24.19 5.52 -19.54
CA THR A 424 22.95 5.36 -20.32
C THR A 424 22.86 3.92 -20.82
N PHE A 425 21.79 3.22 -20.45
CA PHE A 425 21.53 1.85 -20.87
C PHE A 425 20.35 1.78 -21.84
N LYS A 426 20.64 1.40 -23.08
CA LYS A 426 19.67 1.43 -24.18
C LYS A 426 19.24 0.04 -24.64
N GLY A 427 18.97 -0.84 -23.69
CA GLY A 427 18.39 -2.15 -23.99
C GLY A 427 16.89 -2.06 -24.26
N LYS A 428 16.35 -3.01 -25.04
CA LYS A 428 14.93 -3.36 -25.10
C LYS A 428 14.76 -4.73 -24.44
N GLY A 429 13.92 -4.83 -23.42
CA GLY A 429 13.77 -6.05 -22.63
C GLY A 429 13.46 -5.78 -21.15
N GLU A 430 13.73 -6.78 -20.32
CA GLU A 430 13.44 -6.81 -18.89
C GLU A 430 14.70 -7.14 -18.10
N TYR A 431 15.04 -6.32 -17.11
CA TYR A 431 16.35 -6.33 -16.46
C TYR A 431 16.23 -6.15 -14.95
N TYR A 432 17.19 -6.70 -14.21
CA TYR A 432 17.35 -6.42 -12.79
C TYR A 432 17.93 -5.01 -12.59
N LEU A 433 17.16 -4.11 -11.99
CA LEU A 433 17.70 -2.88 -11.42
C LEU A 433 18.49 -3.21 -10.16
N VAL A 434 17.87 -3.99 -9.26
CA VAL A 434 18.47 -4.45 -8.00
C VAL A 434 18.13 -5.91 -7.79
N LYS A 435 19.13 -6.69 -7.41
CA LYS A 435 19.02 -8.00 -6.79
C LYS A 435 19.88 -7.99 -5.53
N SER A 436 19.27 -8.26 -4.38
CA SER A 436 19.94 -8.25 -3.09
C SER A 436 20.01 -9.64 -2.46
N THR A 437 21.15 -9.99 -1.87
CA THR A 437 21.26 -11.17 -1.00
C THR A 437 20.67 -10.95 0.39
N ASN A 438 20.41 -9.70 0.78
CA ASN A 438 19.71 -9.30 1.99
C ASN A 438 18.21 -9.20 1.74
N GLN A 439 17.38 -9.81 2.60
CA GLN A 439 15.90 -9.75 2.54
C GLN A 439 15.33 -10.16 1.17
N SER A 440 16.13 -10.86 0.35
CA SER A 440 15.78 -11.30 -1.00
C SER A 440 15.16 -10.20 -1.89
N LEU A 441 15.52 -8.93 -1.68
CA LEU A 441 14.92 -7.79 -2.41
C LEU A 441 15.26 -7.87 -3.90
N ILE A 442 14.21 -7.84 -4.73
CA ILE A 442 14.29 -7.84 -6.19
C ILE A 442 13.53 -6.63 -6.73
N ILE A 443 14.16 -5.86 -7.61
CA ILE A 443 13.55 -4.76 -8.37
C ILE A 443 13.96 -4.93 -9.83
N GLN A 444 12.98 -5.03 -10.71
CA GLN A 444 13.15 -5.24 -12.15
C GLN A 444 12.51 -4.09 -12.92
N CYS A 445 13.09 -3.72 -14.06
CA CYS A 445 12.48 -2.77 -15.00
C CYS A 445 12.23 -3.42 -16.35
N ARG A 446 11.14 -3.01 -17.00
CA ARG A 446 10.79 -3.34 -18.38
C ARG A 446 10.99 -2.10 -19.24
N THR A 447 11.63 -2.27 -20.39
CA THR A 447 11.90 -1.21 -21.35
C THR A 447 11.22 -1.52 -22.68
N LYS A 448 10.59 -0.52 -23.29
CA LYS A 448 9.95 -0.60 -24.61
C LYS A 448 10.56 0.42 -25.57
N PRO A 449 10.53 0.18 -26.89
CA PRO A 449 10.85 1.21 -27.86
C PRO A 449 9.93 2.42 -27.71
N TYR A 450 10.50 3.62 -27.71
CA TYR A 450 9.75 4.86 -27.77
C TYR A 450 9.17 5.01 -29.18
N GLN A 451 7.85 5.10 -29.28
CA GLN A 451 7.19 5.17 -30.59
C GLN A 451 6.94 6.61 -31.06
N GLY A 452 6.94 7.59 -30.14
CA GLY A 452 6.78 9.01 -30.41
C GLY A 452 5.48 9.39 -31.15
N ASN A 453 4.96 10.57 -30.89
CA ASN A 453 3.97 11.16 -31.79
C ASN A 453 4.72 11.82 -32.95
N VAL A 454 4.86 11.11 -34.08
CA VAL A 454 5.13 11.76 -35.36
C VAL A 454 3.87 12.54 -35.75
N ILE A 455 3.64 13.69 -35.11
CA ILE A 455 2.59 14.60 -35.56
C ILE A 455 2.99 15.04 -36.96
N ALA A 456 2.29 14.45 -37.93
CA ALA A 456 2.33 14.79 -39.34
C ALA A 456 2.11 16.30 -39.51
N THR A 457 3.19 17.06 -39.51
CA THR A 457 3.20 18.40 -40.09
C THR A 457 3.55 18.26 -41.56
N ILE A 458 2.67 17.58 -42.32
CA ILE A 458 2.55 17.80 -43.76
C ILE A 458 1.21 18.48 -43.97
N LYS A 459 1.19 19.79 -43.69
CA LYS A 459 0.35 20.65 -44.50
C LYS A 459 1.08 20.79 -45.84
N GLU A 460 0.41 20.32 -46.89
CA GLU A 460 0.73 20.47 -48.32
C GLU A 460 1.90 19.61 -48.85
N ASP A 461 1.59 18.49 -49.51
CA ASP A 461 1.37 18.51 -50.96
C ASP A 461 0.94 17.12 -51.48
N ARG A 462 -0.06 17.07 -52.36
CA ARG A 462 -0.63 15.84 -52.93
C ARG A 462 0.32 15.27 -54.00
N SER A 463 1.38 14.61 -53.59
CA SER A 463 2.22 13.82 -54.50
C SER A 463 2.52 12.45 -53.92
N ARG A 464 1.88 11.43 -54.51
CA ARG A 464 2.12 10.00 -54.26
C ARG A 464 3.58 9.65 -54.56
N HIS A 465 4.41 9.70 -53.53
CA HIS A 465 5.54 8.79 -53.35
C HIS A 465 5.42 8.25 -51.94
N LEU A 466 5.45 6.93 -51.82
CA LEU A 466 5.57 6.21 -50.56
C LEU A 466 6.94 6.61 -49.95
N ARG A 467 6.97 7.75 -49.26
CA ARG A 467 8.13 8.13 -48.46
C ARG A 467 8.12 7.16 -47.29
N SER A 468 9.24 6.48 -47.11
CA SER A 468 9.53 5.69 -45.92
C SER A 468 9.07 6.46 -44.69
N LEU A 469 8.40 5.74 -43.78
CA LEU A 469 8.22 6.18 -42.39
C LEU A 469 9.54 6.83 -41.93
N PRO A 470 9.53 7.96 -41.21
CA PRO A 470 10.76 8.48 -40.63
C PRO A 470 11.44 7.32 -39.88
N ASP A 471 12.76 7.19 -40.05
CA ASP A 471 13.57 6.13 -39.43
C ASP A 471 13.04 5.88 -38.01
N GLN A 472 12.72 4.62 -37.67
CA GLN A 472 12.40 4.27 -36.30
C GLN A 472 13.47 4.86 -35.39
N MET A 473 13.09 5.80 -34.51
CA MET A 473 14.00 6.28 -33.49
C MET A 473 14.28 5.09 -32.58
N ASN A 474 15.48 4.52 -32.67
CA ASN A 474 15.91 3.39 -31.84
C ASN A 474 16.24 3.89 -30.42
N VAL A 475 15.19 4.37 -29.76
CA VAL A 475 15.16 4.89 -28.41
C VAL A 475 14.35 3.91 -27.58
N SER A 476 14.84 3.55 -26.40
CA SER A 476 14.06 2.78 -25.43
C SER A 476 13.71 3.65 -24.23
N SER A 477 12.60 3.32 -23.57
CA SER A 477 12.09 3.99 -22.39
C SER A 477 11.60 2.96 -21.38
N ILE A 478 11.71 3.27 -20.09
CA ILE A 478 11.17 2.40 -19.03
C ILE A 478 9.63 2.51 -19.04
N SER A 479 8.96 1.35 -19.14
CA SER A 479 7.49 1.26 -19.24
C SER A 479 6.84 0.59 -18.03
N SER A 480 7.58 -0.21 -17.28
CA SER A 480 7.11 -0.88 -16.06
C SER A 480 8.27 -1.16 -15.10
N VAL A 481 7.96 -1.21 -13.80
CA VAL A 481 8.87 -1.65 -12.73
C VAL A 481 8.12 -2.63 -11.84
N ALA A 482 8.74 -3.79 -11.58
CA ALA A 482 8.18 -4.82 -10.71
C ALA A 482 9.13 -5.13 -9.56
N MET A 483 8.60 -5.33 -8.36
CA MET A 483 9.39 -5.44 -7.14
C MET A 483 8.78 -6.38 -6.10
N GLN A 484 9.64 -7.00 -5.31
CA GLN A 484 9.29 -7.94 -4.24
C GLN A 484 10.40 -8.00 -3.19
N GLU A 485 10.03 -8.17 -1.91
CA GLU A 485 10.95 -8.46 -0.81
C GLU A 485 10.54 -9.76 -0.11
N ASP A 486 11.49 -10.68 0.08
CA ASP A 486 11.25 -12.03 0.62
C ASP A 486 10.01 -12.73 0.03
N ASN A 487 8.93 -12.84 0.81
CA ASN A 487 7.67 -13.49 0.42
C ASN A 487 6.49 -12.51 0.37
N SER A 488 6.78 -11.21 0.24
CA SER A 488 5.78 -10.16 0.05
C SER A 488 4.96 -10.40 -1.22
N ASP A 489 3.84 -9.71 -1.33
CA ASP A 489 3.15 -9.57 -2.61
C ASP A 489 4.09 -8.92 -3.64
N VAL A 490 3.94 -9.32 -4.90
CA VAL A 490 4.64 -8.70 -6.03
C VAL A 490 3.89 -7.44 -6.42
N VAL A 491 4.61 -6.33 -6.51
CA VAL A 491 4.05 -5.05 -6.95
C VAL A 491 4.64 -4.70 -8.31
N GLU A 492 3.79 -4.53 -9.30
CA GLU A 492 4.15 -3.96 -10.60
C GLU A 492 3.53 -2.56 -10.73
N VAL A 493 4.33 -1.58 -11.16
CA VAL A 493 3.87 -0.23 -11.48
C VAL A 493 4.24 0.05 -12.93
N ARG A 494 3.23 0.29 -13.78
CA ARG A 494 3.40 0.49 -15.23
C ARG A 494 2.69 1.74 -15.72
N LEU A 495 3.09 2.26 -16.88
CA LEU A 495 2.34 3.30 -17.56
C LEU A 495 0.97 2.77 -17.98
N LYS A 496 -0.10 3.50 -17.66
CA LYS A 496 -1.45 3.10 -18.00
C LYS A 496 -1.71 3.31 -19.50
N ASN A 497 -2.16 2.26 -20.18
CA ASN A 497 -2.38 2.27 -21.62
C ASN A 497 -3.36 3.37 -22.05
N GLY A 498 -3.03 4.07 -23.14
CA GLY A 498 -3.87 5.12 -23.72
C GLY A 498 -3.91 6.44 -22.94
N THR A 499 -3.08 6.60 -21.91
CA THR A 499 -3.00 7.83 -21.11
C THR A 499 -1.59 8.42 -21.15
N GLN A 500 -1.48 9.73 -20.92
CA GLN A 500 -0.20 10.40 -20.66
C GLN A 500 -0.16 10.72 -19.17
N ASN A 501 0.96 10.44 -18.50
CA ASN A 501 1.16 10.74 -17.07
C ASN A 501 0.28 9.95 -16.06
N GLU A 502 -0.33 8.82 -16.40
CA GLU A 502 -1.00 7.97 -15.41
C GLU A 502 -0.26 6.63 -15.22
N LEU A 503 -0.23 6.18 -13.96
CA LEU A 503 0.29 4.90 -13.54
C LEU A 503 -0.85 3.93 -13.26
N GLU A 504 -0.61 2.67 -13.60
CA GLU A 504 -1.39 1.53 -13.14
C GLU A 504 -0.52 0.72 -12.17
N THR A 505 -1.08 0.38 -11.01
CA THR A 505 -0.42 -0.46 -10.01
C THR A 505 -1.12 -1.80 -9.96
N LEU A 506 -0.34 -2.88 -10.06
CA LEU A 506 -0.80 -4.25 -9.96
C LEU A 506 -0.20 -4.89 -8.71
N VAL A 507 -1.00 -5.61 -7.93
CA VAL A 507 -0.55 -6.43 -6.81
C VAL A 507 -0.86 -7.89 -7.15
N ASN A 508 0.19 -8.71 -7.25
CA ASN A 508 0.10 -10.09 -7.74
C ASN A 508 -0.66 -10.21 -9.08
N GLY A 509 -0.50 -9.21 -9.96
CA GLY A 509 -1.14 -9.16 -11.27
C GLY A 509 -2.59 -8.65 -11.29
N GLU A 510 -3.15 -8.27 -10.15
CA GLU A 510 -4.48 -7.64 -10.08
C GLU A 510 -4.36 -6.12 -9.93
N ALA A 511 -5.14 -5.37 -10.70
CA ALA A 511 -5.16 -3.91 -10.62
C ALA A 511 -5.63 -3.43 -9.24
N LEU A 512 -4.87 -2.47 -8.69
CA LEU A 512 -5.16 -1.80 -7.42
C LEU A 512 -5.62 -0.37 -7.71
N SER A 513 -6.80 0.00 -7.22
CA SER A 513 -7.34 1.35 -7.37
C SER A 513 -7.08 2.20 -6.14
N PHE A 514 -6.44 3.35 -6.30
CA PHE A 514 -6.24 4.33 -5.21
C PHE A 514 -7.38 5.36 -5.09
N GLU A 515 -8.52 5.13 -5.74
CA GLU A 515 -9.68 6.05 -5.69
C GLU A 515 -10.34 6.09 -4.31
N GLU A 516 -10.43 4.94 -3.62
CA GLU A 516 -11.00 4.88 -2.28
C GLU A 516 -9.97 5.20 -1.19
N GLN A 517 -8.73 4.75 -1.36
CA GLN A 517 -7.64 4.98 -0.40
C GLN A 517 -6.36 5.35 -1.14
N THR A 518 -5.67 6.39 -0.67
CA THR A 518 -4.35 6.77 -1.20
C THR A 518 -3.21 5.98 -0.55
N TRP A 519 -3.47 5.31 0.57
CA TRP A 519 -2.53 4.48 1.33
C TRP A 519 -3.09 3.07 1.48
N MET A 520 -2.28 2.05 1.22
CA MET A 520 -2.71 0.66 1.30
C MET A 520 -1.62 -0.25 1.85
N ASP A 521 -2.02 -1.15 2.73
CA ASP A 521 -1.18 -2.24 3.24
C ASP A 521 -1.51 -3.51 2.46
N VAL A 522 -0.50 -4.14 1.87
CA VAL A 522 -0.62 -5.50 1.30
C VAL A 522 0.40 -6.40 1.99
N LYS A 523 0.45 -7.69 1.64
CA LYS A 523 1.30 -8.62 2.37
C LYS A 523 2.77 -8.23 2.22
N GLY A 524 3.38 -7.75 3.30
CA GLY A 524 4.79 -7.39 3.33
C GLY A 524 5.18 -6.15 2.51
N VAL A 525 4.22 -5.33 2.07
CA VAL A 525 4.48 -4.10 1.30
C VAL A 525 3.49 -3.01 1.68
N PHE A 526 3.97 -1.77 1.77
CA PHE A 526 3.16 -0.58 1.97
C PHE A 526 3.15 0.25 0.68
N LEU A 527 1.97 0.70 0.25
CA LEU A 527 1.77 1.43 -0.98
C LEU A 527 1.17 2.81 -0.70
N PHE A 528 1.69 3.82 -1.37
CA PHE A 528 1.17 5.19 -1.29
C PHE A 528 1.10 5.84 -2.68
N SER A 529 -0.07 6.36 -3.03
CA SER A 529 -0.30 7.11 -4.26
C SER A 529 -1.25 8.27 -3.98
N PRO A 530 -0.73 9.49 -3.79
CA PRO A 530 -1.57 10.67 -3.57
C PRO A 530 -2.18 11.20 -4.87
N ILE A 531 -1.57 10.88 -6.01
CA ILE A 531 -1.97 11.29 -7.35
C ILE A 531 -1.64 10.17 -8.33
N THR A 532 -2.39 10.07 -9.42
CA THR A 532 -2.27 9.00 -10.42
C THR A 532 -0.92 8.91 -11.13
N SER A 533 -0.07 9.93 -11.03
CA SER A 533 1.26 9.97 -11.66
C SER A 533 2.40 9.54 -10.75
N ASN A 534 2.16 9.30 -9.44
CA ASN A 534 3.20 8.97 -8.47
C ASN A 534 2.78 7.76 -7.61
N VAL A 535 3.63 6.75 -7.54
CA VAL A 535 3.45 5.60 -6.63
C VAL A 535 4.73 5.42 -5.82
N THR A 536 4.58 5.28 -4.50
CA THR A 536 5.66 4.94 -3.57
C THR A 536 5.41 3.56 -3.00
N VAL A 537 6.39 2.68 -3.12
CA VAL A 537 6.37 1.30 -2.62
C VAL A 537 7.40 1.19 -1.51
N MET A 538 7.02 0.70 -0.34
CA MET A 538 7.87 0.65 0.85
C MET A 538 7.86 -0.75 1.44
N PHE A 539 9.04 -1.24 1.81
CA PHE A 539 9.24 -2.58 2.34
C PHE A 539 9.67 -2.58 3.81
N PRO A 540 9.38 -3.65 4.58
CA PRO A 540 9.77 -3.77 5.99
C PRO A 540 11.26 -3.60 6.28
N SER A 541 12.14 -3.93 5.33
CA SER A 541 13.58 -3.67 5.42
C SER A 541 13.96 -2.18 5.47
N GLY A 542 13.03 -1.29 5.13
CA GLY A 542 13.26 0.13 4.92
C GLY A 542 13.62 0.49 3.48
N ALA A 543 13.60 -0.46 2.54
CA ALA A 543 13.73 -0.16 1.12
C ALA A 543 12.50 0.61 0.61
N GLY A 544 12.74 1.70 -0.14
CA GLY A 544 11.70 2.51 -0.77
C GLY A 544 11.91 2.61 -2.28
N VAL A 545 10.82 2.57 -3.05
CA VAL A 545 10.82 2.76 -4.51
C VAL A 545 9.79 3.83 -4.87
N GLU A 546 10.26 4.95 -5.42
CA GLU A 546 9.41 6.01 -5.94
C GLU A 546 9.32 5.92 -7.47
N VAL A 547 8.11 5.70 -7.97
CA VAL A 547 7.81 5.60 -9.40
C VAL A 547 6.99 6.81 -9.81
N ARG A 548 7.45 7.54 -10.83
CA ARG A 548 6.77 8.72 -11.36
C ARG A 548 6.58 8.60 -12.86
N ALA A 549 5.35 8.82 -13.32
CA ALA A 549 5.08 9.05 -14.73
C ALA A 549 5.47 10.50 -15.09
N LYS A 550 6.34 10.63 -16.10
CA LYS A 550 6.71 11.91 -16.72
C LYS A 550 6.55 11.76 -18.23
N ASN A 551 5.40 12.20 -18.71
CA ASN A 551 4.86 12.01 -20.05
C ASN A 551 4.74 10.53 -20.40
N GLU A 552 5.51 10.06 -21.37
CA GLU A 552 5.53 8.66 -21.81
C GLU A 552 6.66 7.85 -21.15
N PHE A 553 7.41 8.45 -20.21
CA PHE A 553 8.54 7.83 -19.53
C PHE A 553 8.25 7.61 -18.04
N LEU A 554 8.85 6.56 -17.49
CA LEU A 554 8.94 6.37 -16.04
C LEU A 554 10.26 6.90 -15.49
N SER A 555 10.18 7.55 -14.34
CA SER A 555 11.31 7.81 -13.45
C SER A 555 11.18 6.94 -12.21
N ILE A 556 12.25 6.25 -11.87
CA ILE A 556 12.35 5.35 -10.71
C ILE A 556 13.47 5.87 -9.81
N ASN A 557 13.19 6.00 -8.52
CA ASN A 557 14.20 6.26 -7.49
C ASN A 557 14.12 5.12 -6.48
N VAL A 558 15.24 4.46 -6.23
CA VAL A 558 15.38 3.38 -5.25
C VAL A 558 16.20 3.91 -4.07
N LEU A 559 15.63 3.83 -2.87
CA LEU A 559 16.25 4.26 -1.62
C LEU A 559 16.52 3.02 -0.76
N LEU A 560 17.80 2.74 -0.49
CA LEU A 560 18.19 1.57 0.30
C LEU A 560 18.94 1.96 1.60
N PRO A 561 18.53 1.43 2.76
CA PRO A 561 19.25 1.61 4.02
C PRO A 561 20.58 0.83 4.08
N GLU A 562 21.44 1.19 5.03
CA GLU A 562 22.79 0.62 5.21
C GLU A 562 22.83 -0.91 5.31
N ILE A 563 21.75 -1.58 5.71
CA ILE A 563 21.68 -3.05 5.76
C ILE A 563 21.91 -3.73 4.40
N PHE A 564 21.73 -2.99 3.30
CA PHE A 564 21.98 -3.43 1.92
C PHE A 564 23.42 -3.19 1.45
N GLN A 565 24.28 -2.58 2.27
CA GLN A 565 25.65 -2.24 1.91
C GLN A 565 26.44 -3.51 1.54
N ASN A 566 27.12 -3.50 0.40
CA ASN A 566 27.84 -4.64 -0.21
C ASN A 566 26.94 -5.84 -0.58
N LYS A 567 25.61 -5.67 -0.65
CA LYS A 567 24.68 -6.78 -0.88
C LYS A 567 23.81 -6.62 -2.12
N THR A 568 23.90 -5.48 -2.81
CA THR A 568 23.18 -5.22 -4.07
C THR A 568 24.00 -5.65 -5.27
N GLN A 569 23.31 -6.02 -6.34
CA GLN A 569 23.83 -6.25 -7.68
C GLN A 569 22.76 -5.85 -8.70
N GLY A 570 23.12 -5.66 -9.96
CA GLY A 570 22.20 -5.27 -11.02
C GLY A 570 22.65 -3.98 -11.70
N LEU A 571 21.73 -3.36 -12.43
CA LEU A 571 22.02 -2.10 -13.12
C LEU A 571 22.27 -0.93 -12.14
N LEU A 572 21.82 -0.99 -10.89
CA LEU A 572 22.10 0.07 -9.91
C LEU A 572 23.40 -0.16 -9.12
N GLY A 573 24.20 -1.16 -9.50
CA GLY A 573 25.54 -1.37 -8.97
C GLY A 573 25.61 -2.06 -7.61
N ILE A 574 26.82 -2.13 -7.05
CA ILE A 574 27.10 -2.71 -5.74
C ILE A 574 27.19 -1.56 -4.75
N MET A 575 26.24 -1.45 -3.82
CA MET A 575 26.17 -0.33 -2.89
C MET A 575 27.29 -0.39 -1.85
N ASN A 576 28.49 0.11 -2.19
CA ASN A 576 29.67 -0.01 -1.33
C ASN A 576 30.50 1.29 -1.21
N GLY A 577 30.25 2.27 -2.07
CA GLY A 577 30.98 3.53 -2.19
C GLY A 577 32.05 3.56 -3.29
N ASP A 578 32.16 2.52 -4.12
CA ASP A 578 33.18 2.36 -5.15
C ASP A 578 32.55 2.25 -6.54
N LEU A 579 32.57 3.36 -7.28
CA LEU A 579 32.05 3.44 -8.64
C LEU A 579 32.78 2.54 -9.65
N GLU A 580 33.98 2.02 -9.33
CA GLU A 580 34.72 1.18 -10.26
C GLU A 580 34.09 -0.21 -10.41
N ASP A 581 33.43 -0.75 -9.38
CA ASP A 581 32.87 -2.10 -9.40
C ASP A 581 31.38 -2.18 -9.76
N ASP A 582 30.75 -1.04 -10.00
CA ASP A 582 29.33 -0.95 -10.36
C ASP A 582 28.99 -1.67 -11.67
N PHE A 583 29.95 -1.81 -12.60
CA PHE A 583 29.79 -2.62 -13.80
C PHE A 583 30.22 -4.09 -13.61
N THR A 584 29.70 -4.71 -12.55
CA THR A 584 29.89 -6.14 -12.29
C THR A 584 28.80 -6.98 -12.97
N LEU A 585 29.22 -7.95 -13.78
CA LEU A 585 28.35 -8.94 -14.42
C LEU A 585 27.83 -9.96 -13.40
N MET A 586 26.75 -10.70 -13.73
CA MET A 586 26.23 -11.80 -12.92
C MET A 586 27.28 -12.88 -12.62
N SER A 587 28.32 -13.02 -13.46
CA SER A 587 29.44 -13.94 -13.26
C SER A 587 30.47 -13.46 -12.24
N GLY A 588 30.37 -12.21 -11.76
CA GLY A 588 31.35 -11.54 -10.92
C GLY A 588 32.50 -10.86 -11.68
N ILE A 589 32.48 -10.86 -13.01
CA ILE A 589 33.47 -10.14 -13.82
C ILE A 589 33.13 -8.65 -13.85
N GLN A 590 34.11 -7.81 -13.54
CA GLN A 590 34.00 -6.36 -13.54
C GLN A 590 34.45 -5.77 -14.90
N LEU A 591 33.65 -4.87 -15.45
CA LEU A 591 34.05 -3.98 -16.56
C LEU A 591 34.54 -2.65 -15.99
N PRO A 592 35.44 -1.93 -16.70
CA PRO A 592 35.91 -0.62 -16.22
C PRO A 592 34.76 0.40 -16.17
N SER A 593 34.78 1.31 -15.20
CA SER A 593 33.81 2.42 -15.10
C SER A 593 33.79 3.31 -16.36
N SER A 594 34.88 3.31 -17.12
CA SER A 594 35.03 4.00 -18.40
C SER A 594 34.57 3.17 -19.63
N ALA A 595 33.76 2.13 -19.43
CA ALA A 595 33.26 1.27 -20.50
C ALA A 595 32.54 2.07 -21.60
N ASP A 596 32.78 1.71 -22.85
CA ASP A 596 32.12 2.36 -23.98
C ASP A 596 30.64 1.92 -24.10
N PRO A 597 29.80 2.67 -24.85
CA PRO A 597 28.37 2.35 -24.93
C PRO A 597 28.05 0.90 -25.42
N PRO A 598 28.77 0.32 -26.39
CA PRO A 598 28.63 -1.10 -26.72
C PRO A 598 28.97 -2.07 -25.58
N GLN A 599 30.00 -1.79 -24.77
CA GLN A 599 30.32 -2.57 -23.58
C GLN A 599 29.22 -2.44 -22.52
N ILE A 600 28.68 -1.24 -22.30
CA ILE A 600 27.56 -0.98 -21.39
C ILE A 600 26.30 -1.75 -21.83
N LEU A 601 26.01 -1.80 -23.13
CA LEU A 601 24.89 -2.60 -23.65
C LEU A 601 25.06 -4.08 -23.33
N LYS A 602 26.28 -4.63 -23.48
CA LYS A 602 26.60 -6.03 -23.09
C LYS A 602 26.47 -6.25 -21.59
N PHE A 603 26.91 -5.28 -20.77
CA PHE A 603 26.74 -5.30 -19.33
C PHE A 603 25.26 -5.39 -18.96
N GLY A 604 24.42 -4.51 -19.48
CA GLY A 604 23.01 -4.53 -19.13
C GLY A 604 22.26 -5.73 -19.71
N ALA A 605 22.64 -6.21 -20.91
CA ALA A 605 22.13 -7.47 -21.45
C ALA A 605 22.43 -8.68 -20.56
N ASN A 606 23.57 -8.67 -19.85
CA ASN A 606 23.91 -9.72 -18.88
C ASN A 606 22.99 -9.72 -17.65
N TRP A 607 22.34 -8.58 -17.37
CA TRP A 607 21.38 -8.42 -16.29
C TRP A 607 19.92 -8.64 -16.72
N ALA A 608 19.69 -9.21 -17.91
CA ALA A 608 18.36 -9.60 -18.35
C ALA A 608 17.75 -10.66 -17.40
N VAL A 609 16.45 -10.54 -17.14
CA VAL A 609 15.71 -11.54 -16.36
C VAL A 609 15.53 -12.83 -17.17
N THR A 610 15.05 -13.89 -16.52
CA THR A 610 14.60 -15.12 -17.20
C THR A 610 13.08 -15.21 -17.15
N GLU A 611 12.49 -16.17 -17.88
CA GLU A 611 11.04 -16.42 -17.79
C GLU A 611 10.60 -16.78 -16.37
N GLU A 612 11.39 -17.59 -15.66
CA GLU A 612 11.08 -18.07 -14.30
C GLU A 612 11.28 -17.00 -13.23
N SER A 613 12.16 -16.03 -13.48
CA SER A 613 12.51 -15.00 -12.52
C SER A 613 11.82 -13.66 -12.76
N SER A 614 11.10 -13.51 -13.87
CA SER A 614 10.31 -12.31 -14.19
C SER A 614 9.21 -12.11 -13.15
N LEU A 615 9.16 -10.91 -12.57
CA LEU A 615 8.07 -10.48 -11.70
C LEU A 615 6.88 -9.86 -12.45
N PHE A 616 7.04 -9.56 -13.73
CA PHE A 616 6.02 -8.86 -14.51
C PHE A 616 4.84 -9.73 -14.91
N LEU A 617 3.68 -9.09 -15.03
CA LEU A 617 2.50 -9.65 -15.67
C LEU A 617 2.61 -9.59 -17.21
N TYR A 618 2.09 -10.64 -17.85
CA TYR A 618 1.88 -10.74 -19.29
C TYR A 618 0.39 -10.98 -19.54
N ASP A 619 -0.38 -9.90 -19.60
CA ASP A 619 -1.83 -9.89 -19.72
C ASP A 619 -2.32 -9.54 -21.14
N SER A 620 -1.42 -9.53 -22.13
CA SER A 620 -1.78 -9.36 -23.54
C SER A 620 -0.86 -10.15 -24.45
N GLN A 621 -1.34 -10.47 -25.65
CA GLN A 621 -0.54 -11.15 -26.67
C GLN A 621 0.67 -10.30 -27.11
N GLU A 622 0.52 -8.97 -27.14
CA GLU A 622 1.61 -8.02 -27.41
C GLU A 622 2.74 -8.16 -26.39
N LEU A 623 2.44 -8.13 -25.09
CA LEU A 623 3.45 -8.32 -24.04
C LEU A 623 4.11 -9.69 -24.10
N ILE A 624 3.34 -10.74 -24.40
CA ILE A 624 3.88 -12.09 -24.57
C ILE A 624 4.87 -12.11 -25.75
N ASP A 625 4.52 -11.53 -26.89
CA ASP A 625 5.33 -11.55 -28.11
C ASP A 625 6.57 -10.66 -28.02
N ASP A 626 6.43 -9.45 -27.47
CA ASP A 626 7.52 -8.46 -27.39
C ASP A 626 8.62 -8.85 -26.41
N TYR A 627 8.29 -9.62 -25.36
CA TYR A 627 9.20 -9.99 -24.28
C TYR A 627 9.45 -11.51 -24.20
N LYS A 628 9.24 -12.26 -25.29
CA LYS A 628 9.72 -13.66 -25.41
C LYS A 628 11.22 -13.74 -25.16
N LEU A 629 11.96 -12.83 -25.78
CA LEU A 629 13.37 -12.61 -25.47
C LEU A 629 13.46 -11.51 -24.42
N LYS A 630 14.06 -11.84 -23.27
CA LYS A 630 14.22 -10.90 -22.14
C LYS A 630 15.24 -9.80 -22.40
N HIS A 631 16.05 -9.96 -23.42
CA HIS A 631 16.85 -8.92 -24.05
C HIS A 631 16.74 -9.10 -25.57
N ASP A 632 16.38 -8.04 -26.29
CA ASP A 632 16.31 -8.06 -27.74
C ASP A 632 17.68 -7.72 -28.35
N PRO A 633 18.44 -8.70 -28.89
CA PRO A 633 19.76 -8.45 -29.46
C PRO A 633 19.71 -7.72 -30.81
N MET A 634 18.52 -7.63 -31.43
CA MET A 634 18.31 -6.96 -32.71
C MET A 634 18.00 -5.48 -32.56
N PHE A 635 17.69 -5.03 -31.34
CA PHE A 635 17.53 -3.61 -31.03
C PHE A 635 18.90 -2.93 -30.96
N VAL A 636 19.25 -2.17 -32.02
CA VAL A 636 20.50 -1.42 -32.09
C VAL A 636 20.24 0.05 -31.73
N PRO A 637 20.61 0.49 -30.51
CA PRO A 637 20.30 1.84 -30.07
C PRO A 637 21.19 2.90 -30.71
N ILE A 638 20.71 4.14 -30.73
CA ILE A 638 21.52 5.30 -31.12
C ILE A 638 22.42 5.68 -29.93
N PHE A 639 23.73 5.58 -30.10
CA PHE A 639 24.71 5.88 -29.04
C PHE A 639 25.22 7.32 -29.04
N ASP A 640 25.13 8.00 -30.18
CA ASP A 640 25.61 9.38 -30.35
C ASP A 640 24.69 10.14 -31.30
N PHE A 641 24.58 11.46 -31.11
CA PHE A 641 23.78 12.33 -31.96
C PHE A 641 24.66 13.42 -32.58
N ASP A 642 24.47 13.64 -33.87
CA ASP A 642 25.17 14.69 -34.60
C ASP A 642 24.52 16.05 -34.32
N GLU A 643 25.06 16.79 -33.35
CA GLU A 643 24.61 18.13 -32.95
C GLU A 643 24.54 19.14 -34.11
N HIS A 644 25.21 18.86 -35.23
CA HIS A 644 25.25 19.72 -36.42
C HIS A 644 24.12 19.46 -37.42
N LYS A 645 23.29 18.42 -37.23
CA LYS A 645 22.17 18.11 -38.15
C LYS A 645 20.96 19.04 -38.00
N ASN A 646 20.70 19.58 -36.80
CA ASN A 646 19.53 20.41 -36.54
C ASN A 646 19.86 21.55 -35.56
N THR A 647 20.43 22.63 -36.09
CA THR A 647 20.89 23.78 -35.29
C THR A 647 19.78 24.40 -34.45
N THR A 648 18.56 24.49 -34.97
CA THR A 648 17.41 25.06 -34.24
C THR A 648 17.01 24.22 -33.03
N LEU A 649 16.99 22.89 -33.17
CA LEU A 649 16.69 22.00 -32.04
C LEU A 649 17.82 22.04 -31.00
N THR A 650 19.08 22.06 -31.44
CA THR A 650 20.24 22.16 -30.55
C THR A 650 20.22 23.47 -29.75
N GLU A 651 19.84 24.60 -30.35
CA GLU A 651 19.66 25.87 -29.65
C GLU A 651 18.54 25.79 -28.60
N ALA A 652 17.38 25.22 -28.95
CA ALA A 652 16.28 25.04 -28.02
C ALA A 652 16.63 24.08 -26.87
N ALA A 653 17.34 22.98 -27.17
CA ALA A 653 17.85 22.04 -26.17
C ALA A 653 18.82 22.73 -25.20
N ASN A 654 19.73 23.58 -25.70
CA ASN A 654 20.65 24.35 -24.86
C ASN A 654 19.91 25.33 -23.94
N MET A 655 18.86 25.99 -24.44
CA MET A 655 18.03 26.90 -23.61
C MET A 655 17.27 26.15 -22.50
N LEU A 656 16.71 24.97 -22.81
CA LEU A 656 15.95 24.17 -21.86
C LEU A 656 16.85 23.46 -20.82
N CYS A 657 17.91 22.82 -21.31
CA CYS A 657 18.69 21.87 -20.52
C CYS A 657 19.88 22.52 -19.80
N GLY A 658 20.38 23.66 -20.26
CA GLY A 658 21.58 24.30 -19.69
C GLY A 658 22.80 23.38 -19.81
N ASP A 659 23.34 22.90 -18.70
CA ASP A 659 24.47 21.95 -18.65
C ASP A 659 24.04 20.48 -18.45
N ASP A 660 22.75 20.21 -18.34
CA ASP A 660 22.20 18.86 -18.17
C ASP A 660 22.37 18.04 -19.45
N ARG A 661 23.33 17.11 -19.43
CA ARG A 661 23.64 16.25 -20.58
C ARG A 661 22.53 15.23 -20.85
N PHE A 662 21.82 14.74 -19.82
CA PHE A 662 20.73 13.79 -19.98
C PHE A 662 19.56 14.44 -20.72
N CYS A 663 19.17 15.63 -20.27
CA CYS A 663 18.14 16.42 -20.93
C CYS A 663 18.50 16.70 -22.40
N LYS A 664 19.71 17.19 -22.69
CA LYS A 664 20.12 17.49 -24.07
C LYS A 664 20.07 16.26 -24.94
N PHE A 665 20.61 15.15 -24.42
CA PHE A 665 20.68 13.90 -25.12
C PHE A 665 19.28 13.44 -25.53
N ASP A 666 18.35 13.35 -24.57
CA ASP A 666 16.97 12.94 -24.82
C ASP A 666 16.23 13.88 -25.77
N VAL A 667 16.44 15.20 -25.71
CA VAL A 667 15.88 16.13 -26.71
C VAL A 667 16.35 15.77 -28.11
N LEU A 668 17.64 15.52 -28.27
CA LEU A 668 18.26 15.31 -29.57
C LEU A 668 17.91 13.94 -30.15
N THR A 669 17.85 12.89 -29.35
CA THR A 669 17.52 11.52 -29.78
C THR A 669 16.03 11.31 -30.02
N THR A 670 15.15 11.95 -29.24
CA THR A 670 13.69 11.86 -29.43
C THR A 670 13.10 12.97 -30.29
N ASN A 671 13.87 14.00 -30.60
CA ASN A 671 13.40 15.24 -31.23
C ASN A 671 12.24 15.90 -30.44
N SER A 672 12.26 15.81 -29.09
CA SER A 672 11.19 16.31 -28.22
C SER A 672 11.72 17.09 -27.01
N LEU A 673 11.41 18.38 -26.95
CA LEU A 673 11.67 19.24 -25.78
C LEU A 673 10.88 18.79 -24.55
N GLU A 674 9.70 18.20 -24.75
CA GLU A 674 8.85 17.71 -23.67
C GLU A 674 9.49 16.51 -22.96
N ILE A 675 10.08 15.58 -23.72
CA ILE A 675 10.82 14.45 -23.17
C ILE A 675 12.09 14.93 -22.45
N GLY A 676 12.87 15.82 -23.07
CA GLY A 676 14.04 16.42 -22.42
C GLY A 676 13.71 17.11 -21.09
N ASN A 677 12.60 17.87 -21.04
CA ASN A 677 12.14 18.51 -19.81
C ASN A 677 11.73 17.49 -18.74
N ALA A 678 11.06 16.40 -19.13
CA ALA A 678 10.73 15.29 -18.22
C ALA A 678 11.99 14.64 -17.62
N THR A 679 13.02 14.42 -18.44
CA THR A 679 14.33 13.91 -18.02
C THR A 679 15.03 14.87 -17.07
N LYS A 680 15.03 16.17 -17.39
CA LYS A 680 15.57 17.22 -16.52
C LYS A 680 14.89 17.25 -15.14
N ILE A 681 13.56 17.21 -15.10
CA ILE A 681 12.79 17.19 -13.85
C ILE A 681 13.17 15.96 -13.01
N SER A 682 13.34 14.81 -13.65
CA SER A 682 13.71 13.56 -12.97
C SER A 682 15.12 13.63 -12.39
N TYR A 683 16.08 14.17 -13.14
CA TYR A 683 17.45 14.38 -12.67
C TYR A 683 17.54 15.43 -11.54
N ASP A 684 16.83 16.55 -11.67
CA ASP A 684 16.73 17.57 -10.62
C ASP A 684 16.13 17.00 -9.33
N TYR A 685 15.12 16.12 -9.46
CA TYR A 685 14.55 15.43 -8.31
C TYR A 685 15.55 14.49 -7.63
N HIS A 686 16.29 13.67 -8.38
CA HIS A 686 17.35 12.82 -7.83
C HIS A 686 18.38 13.66 -7.04
N ARG A 687 18.86 14.77 -7.61
CA ARG A 687 19.82 15.65 -6.91
C ARG A 687 19.23 16.25 -5.64
N ALA A 688 17.97 16.69 -5.68
CA ALA A 688 17.28 17.20 -4.51
C ALA A 688 17.15 16.13 -3.41
N LEU A 689 16.88 14.88 -3.78
CA LEU A 689 16.77 13.75 -2.86
C LEU A 689 18.12 13.45 -2.19
N VAL A 690 19.20 13.32 -2.97
CA VAL A 690 20.57 13.11 -2.47
C VAL A 690 21.03 14.24 -1.55
N ASN A 691 20.72 15.50 -1.91
CA ASN A 691 21.04 16.67 -1.08
C ASN A 691 20.25 16.67 0.23
N SER A 692 18.98 16.28 0.18
CA SER A 692 18.09 16.22 1.35
C SER A 692 18.50 15.15 2.36
N LEU A 693 19.21 14.12 1.90
CA LEU A 693 19.70 13.01 2.70
C LEU A 693 21.14 13.20 3.19
N GLN A 694 21.76 14.36 2.93
CA GLN A 694 23.07 14.66 3.50
C GLN A 694 22.98 14.81 5.03
N PRO A 695 23.99 14.34 5.79
CA PRO A 695 24.02 14.39 7.25
C PRO A 695 23.84 15.79 7.85
#